data_AF-A0A9N8QQP1-F1
#
_entry.id   AF-A0A9N8QQP1-F1
#
_cell.length_a   1.000
_cell.length_b   1.000
_cell.length_c   1.000
_cell.angle_alpha   90.00
_cell.angle_beta   90.00
_cell.angle_gamma   90.00
#
_symmetry.space_group_name_H-M   'P 1'
#
loop_
_entity.id
_entity.type
_entity.pdbx_description
1 polymer ?
#
loop_
_entity_poly.entity_id
_entity_poly.type
_entity_poly.pdbx_seq_one_letter_code
_entity_poly.pdbx_strand_id
1 'polypeptide(L)'
;MFCDQAKLFNFSPNININMNSKIGKNLIAIFCLVSLNVYSKTDLEKVKVFVKTSQQKESIKVEDTLAKLSSPTAEIIGKDSRAALPPDWKKAPNSYIFDPAQHGEGLFIPVKKAYEMWRGYKYLSSAGPIKGTVSADVLWEDVHGLIKTGPNYSLEISDSGETAKIKVLINKAKKGNAVVAFRLNGEIFWSWHIWVTDDPTNGSSYKSFTGIKRELKDRTTENIPDTDWKWMDRNLGAISSSNTGEEWNRSGGLLYQWGRKDPIPPLVLKGNDFYEVSGSIGRVRHRGAKNFNNAVNFDVLRKFVLFSNATLDYNIQFSVKNPLSLIYVNKDDNTGPAYYNNNTNLMVNWFGRSSAYQDHKLTELNLWSDNSKGILSTDYNNDNSAAPYRDKSPFDPCPNGWRIPSMLVANQASGTYVDDVRIDYSPFGVRTNLGKNTFEANGYHIIKPNDANVPVFMTGFKVYPNIGFDLSNAGGNNMGIFPGTGQLAINSQAGQYTDQHHTGLWTATMTRFFDTTPAVVARALFMVPDKYQTDTPDPSNPTVKGRYWYMPTSSAKTSDANACRCVKDPLYQVNGYDFATQYFNINAEYTEGLNNPNTYQVVKSATLSTVEIPVSKAFSVQSQLLNNPSILNPSSFNNLKANVLWTTNTGLINTVTVSNPSPGSVSGLLNSKIIVSLNPNQSGNAVVTLHNGSITNPVYWSWHIWVTDTAIGSYHYTTETPNASATNYVNYVPKGDVLKTEFMDRNLGATDAFPIVANPLTPTAAEYAKIRASTGLQYQWGRKDPIPSFQHADTRASYNIFLGNVNANGGVAYTTLTLGAYNSLPGNYIIPYDTYTNGSNANVLATDKISDKIAKVLSYSVKNPLVYMIPSAFAPYNSAVPNYTNGTDWLLNEPNVAADRWGRGGGKSPFDPCPEGWRIPDLTGVAIISNRDFGISPWYKKDKKVATAYSVINDYAGVRVRNTTTTTIGYMFNDVSYSVGNYPNSGSRGFRSVTGNQTATGTFTVNNFQYPGVWTAALNSNYIGRPINILFDAASSANRLIAFHDNNDPYFGMNCRCVKVKYDQNGNEQGPIPAIPVTAGASVKASNIFSKNEIAEITKENKITLFPNPVKDVLYIKATDSKDYHYQIYNASGQMVKSGKFENTQTDVSSLVQGVYLVRINNSETIVKIMKK
;
A
#
# COMPACT_ATOMS: atom_id res chain seq x y z
N MET A 1 -1.40 -22.37 -13.00
CA MET A 1 -1.63 -23.82 -12.85
C MET A 1 -3.01 -24.10 -13.41
N PHE A 2 -3.11 -24.96 -14.43
CA PHE A 2 -4.36 -25.28 -15.13
C PHE A 2 -4.91 -26.63 -14.66
N CYS A 3 -6.23 -26.79 -14.72
CA CYS A 3 -7.01 -27.99 -14.42
C CYS A 3 -6.73 -28.69 -13.08
N ASP A 4 -7.71 -28.63 -12.16
CA ASP A 4 -8.55 -29.82 -11.99
C ASP A 4 -9.91 -29.51 -11.34
N GLN A 5 -10.81 -30.50 -11.37
CA GLN A 5 -12.19 -30.51 -10.84
C GLN A 5 -13.29 -29.85 -11.70
N ALA A 6 -13.77 -30.63 -12.65
CA ALA A 6 -15.17 -30.64 -13.08
C ALA A 6 -15.73 -32.08 -12.90
N LYS A 7 -17.07 -32.21 -12.77
CA LYS A 7 -17.87 -33.42 -12.40
C LYS A 7 -18.04 -33.59 -10.87
N LEU A 8 -19.24 -33.87 -10.32
CA LEU A 8 -20.58 -34.07 -10.89
C LEU A 8 -21.64 -33.58 -9.87
N PHE A 9 -22.68 -32.87 -10.33
CA PHE A 9 -23.96 -32.74 -9.63
C PHE A 9 -25.04 -33.31 -10.53
N ASN A 10 -25.65 -34.44 -10.13
CA ASN A 10 -26.88 -34.93 -10.76
C ASN A 10 -28.07 -34.33 -10.01
N PHE A 11 -28.95 -33.66 -10.74
CA PHE A 11 -30.30 -33.34 -10.27
C PHE A 11 -31.23 -34.52 -10.50
N SER A 12 -32.12 -34.76 -9.53
CA SER A 12 -33.45 -35.34 -9.77
C SER A 12 -34.46 -34.61 -8.88
N PRO A 13 -35.56 -34.07 -9.42
CA PRO A 13 -36.57 -33.35 -8.64
C PRO A 13 -37.69 -34.29 -8.17
N ASN A 14 -38.44 -33.90 -7.12
CA ASN A 14 -39.85 -34.28 -7.02
C ASN A 14 -40.65 -33.50 -5.97
N ILE A 15 -41.94 -33.27 -6.29
CA ILE A 15 -43.08 -32.92 -5.41
C ILE A 15 -42.99 -31.51 -4.74
N ASN A 16 -43.74 -30.45 -5.10
CA ASN A 16 -45.11 -30.20 -5.60
C ASN A 16 -46.15 -29.89 -4.49
N ILE A 17 -47.19 -29.10 -4.85
CA ILE A 17 -48.51 -28.89 -4.20
C ILE A 17 -48.73 -27.63 -3.31
N ASN A 18 -49.48 -26.66 -3.89
CA ASN A 18 -50.55 -25.80 -3.32
C ASN A 18 -50.25 -24.78 -2.18
N MET A 19 -51.04 -23.71 -1.95
CA MET A 19 -52.11 -23.01 -2.72
C MET A 19 -52.35 -21.62 -2.08
N ASN A 20 -52.91 -20.67 -2.88
CA ASN A 20 -53.83 -19.60 -2.43
C ASN A 20 -53.34 -18.53 -1.41
N SER A 21 -53.94 -17.33 -1.31
CA SER A 21 -54.63 -16.50 -2.32
C SER A 21 -54.91 -15.09 -1.77
N LYS A 22 -54.82 -14.08 -2.65
CA LYS A 22 -55.75 -12.95 -2.82
C LYS A 22 -56.07 -11.93 -1.69
N ILE A 23 -56.06 -10.66 -2.16
CA ILE A 23 -57.01 -9.55 -1.90
C ILE A 23 -56.80 -8.63 -0.68
N GLY A 24 -56.72 -7.33 -1.00
CA GLY A 24 -56.97 -6.18 -0.13
C GLY A 24 -56.92 -4.89 -0.95
N LYS A 25 -58.05 -4.20 -1.14
CA LYS A 25 -58.20 -2.96 -1.95
C LYS A 25 -59.22 -2.03 -1.28
N ASN A 26 -59.20 -0.74 -1.65
CA ASN A 26 -60.25 0.31 -1.42
C ASN A 26 -60.20 1.07 -0.06
N LEU A 27 -60.58 2.37 0.09
CA LEU A 27 -61.00 3.47 -0.84
C LEU A 27 -61.05 4.87 -0.11
N ILE A 28 -60.99 5.99 -0.88
CA ILE A 28 -61.63 7.35 -0.64
C ILE A 28 -61.08 8.24 0.53
N ALA A 29 -61.04 9.60 0.52
CA ALA A 29 -61.64 10.70 -0.29
C ALA A 29 -60.64 11.87 -0.59
N ILE A 30 -60.64 12.53 -1.76
CA ILE A 30 -61.34 13.78 -2.17
C ILE A 30 -60.90 15.10 -1.48
N PHE A 31 -60.27 16.02 -2.24
CA PHE A 31 -60.83 17.36 -2.55
C PHE A 31 -60.15 17.98 -3.80
N CYS A 32 -60.92 18.71 -4.61
CA CYS A 32 -60.48 19.31 -5.89
C CYS A 32 -60.39 20.84 -5.82
N LEU A 33 -59.54 21.43 -6.67
CA LEU A 33 -59.87 22.66 -7.39
C LEU A 33 -59.05 22.80 -8.68
N VAL A 34 -59.71 23.29 -9.73
CA VAL A 34 -59.27 23.43 -11.15
C VAL A 34 -59.12 24.96 -11.38
N SER A 35 -58.32 25.55 -12.29
CA SER A 35 -58.21 25.41 -13.76
C SER A 35 -57.01 26.26 -14.26
N LEU A 36 -56.20 25.86 -15.26
CA LEU A 36 -56.29 26.22 -16.71
C LEU A 36 -56.31 27.75 -16.98
N ASN A 37 -55.33 28.37 -17.68
CA ASN A 37 -55.19 28.54 -19.15
C ASN A 37 -54.08 29.61 -19.45
N VAL A 38 -53.47 29.86 -20.64
CA VAL A 38 -53.32 29.18 -21.96
C VAL A 38 -52.15 29.80 -22.80
N TYR A 39 -51.44 28.98 -23.59
CA TYR A 39 -50.64 29.23 -24.83
C TYR A 39 -49.88 30.56 -25.15
N SER A 40 -48.54 30.40 -25.25
CA SER A 40 -47.71 30.45 -26.50
C SER A 40 -47.29 31.75 -27.24
N LYS A 41 -46.15 31.59 -27.95
CA LYS A 41 -45.66 32.29 -29.17
C LYS A 41 -44.98 33.67 -29.00
N THR A 42 -43.66 33.78 -29.23
CA THR A 42 -42.95 34.18 -30.49
C THR A 42 -43.26 35.62 -30.94
N ASP A 43 -42.34 36.49 -31.34
CA ASP A 43 -40.87 36.45 -31.49
C ASP A 43 -40.33 37.90 -31.72
N LEU A 44 -39.03 38.05 -32.04
CA LEU A 44 -38.41 39.19 -32.76
C LEU A 44 -38.14 40.55 -32.04
N GLU A 45 -36.84 40.74 -31.77
CA GLU A 45 -35.97 41.87 -32.17
C GLU A 45 -36.09 43.32 -31.63
N LYS A 46 -34.96 43.76 -31.03
CA LYS A 46 -34.17 45.01 -31.25
C LYS A 46 -34.92 46.37 -31.11
N VAL A 47 -34.37 47.39 -30.45
CA VAL A 47 -33.14 48.13 -30.82
C VAL A 47 -32.50 48.84 -29.61
N LYS A 48 -31.19 49.13 -29.68
CA LYS A 48 -30.36 49.85 -28.68
C LYS A 48 -30.71 51.35 -28.59
N VAL A 49 -30.52 51.94 -27.40
CA VAL A 49 -29.90 53.28 -27.22
C VAL A 49 -28.93 53.24 -26.03
N PHE A 50 -27.89 54.09 -26.06
CA PHE A 50 -26.72 54.08 -25.17
C PHE A 50 -26.40 55.52 -24.74
N VAL A 51 -26.23 55.82 -23.45
CA VAL A 51 -25.61 57.09 -22.97
C VAL A 51 -24.77 56.83 -21.69
N LYS A 52 -23.64 57.54 -21.55
CA LYS A 52 -22.68 57.53 -20.43
C LYS A 52 -22.65 58.91 -19.72
N THR A 53 -22.25 58.93 -18.44
CA THR A 53 -21.27 59.86 -17.78
C THR A 53 -21.10 59.40 -16.31
N SER A 54 -19.91 59.11 -15.74
CA SER A 54 -18.76 59.96 -15.31
C SER A 54 -19.12 60.95 -14.18
N GLN A 55 -18.37 61.19 -13.09
CA GLN A 55 -16.91 61.41 -12.93
C GLN A 55 -16.40 61.20 -11.46
N GLN A 56 -15.06 61.11 -11.33
CA GLN A 56 -14.10 61.57 -10.27
C GLN A 56 -14.41 61.48 -8.74
N LYS A 57 -13.49 61.39 -7.75
CA LYS A 57 -12.01 61.28 -7.51
C LYS A 57 -11.61 62.35 -6.47
N GLU A 58 -11.06 61.98 -5.30
CA GLU A 58 -10.04 62.78 -4.57
C GLU A 58 -9.31 61.99 -3.45
N SER A 59 -8.31 62.60 -2.80
CA SER A 59 -7.20 61.98 -2.02
C SER A 59 -6.98 62.69 -0.66
N ILE A 60 -6.23 62.21 0.35
CA ILE A 60 -4.74 62.17 0.50
C ILE A 60 -4.32 61.32 1.76
N LYS A 61 -3.02 60.98 1.84
CA LYS A 61 -2.22 60.08 2.74
C LYS A 61 -2.14 60.48 4.25
N VAL A 62 -1.53 59.67 5.16
CA VAL A 62 -0.06 59.57 5.46
C VAL A 62 0.33 58.25 6.22
N GLU A 63 1.44 57.62 5.78
CA GLU A 63 2.51 56.77 6.44
C GLU A 63 2.25 55.78 7.62
N ASP A 64 3.03 54.70 7.85
CA ASP A 64 3.94 53.84 7.03
C ASP A 64 4.29 52.56 7.85
N THR A 65 4.45 51.39 7.21
CA THR A 65 5.34 50.26 7.65
C THR A 65 5.38 49.11 6.63
N LEU A 66 6.41 49.12 5.77
CA LEU A 66 7.12 47.98 5.15
C LEU A 66 6.49 46.56 5.18
N ALA A 67 5.87 46.17 4.06
CA ALA A 67 5.77 44.77 3.62
C ALA A 67 6.05 44.66 2.11
N LYS A 68 7.04 43.85 1.70
CA LYS A 68 7.41 43.68 0.28
C LYS A 68 6.55 42.61 -0.40
N LEU A 69 5.49 43.03 -1.10
CA LEU A 69 4.96 42.30 -2.25
C LEU A 69 5.86 42.48 -3.47
N SER A 70 5.97 41.47 -4.32
CA SER A 70 6.75 41.48 -5.56
C SER A 70 6.00 42.11 -6.74
N SER A 71 6.30 43.38 -7.01
CA SER A 71 6.45 44.03 -8.34
C SER A 71 5.60 43.57 -9.55
N PRO A 72 4.78 44.47 -10.13
CA PRO A 72 4.26 44.36 -11.48
C PRO A 72 4.77 45.48 -12.43
N THR A 73 5.36 45.11 -13.57
CA THR A 73 5.49 45.89 -14.84
C THR A 73 6.20 45.00 -15.86
N ALA A 74 5.88 44.98 -17.17
CA ALA A 74 4.72 45.45 -17.88
C ALA A 74 4.59 44.62 -19.17
N GLU A 75 3.40 44.10 -19.49
CA GLU A 75 3.13 43.48 -20.81
C GLU A 75 2.05 44.26 -21.57
N ILE A 76 2.26 44.34 -22.88
CA ILE A 76 1.48 45.15 -23.80
C ILE A 76 0.13 44.47 -24.03
N ILE A 77 -0.97 45.15 -23.67
CA ILE A 77 -2.33 44.63 -23.90
C ILE A 77 -2.65 44.68 -25.40
N GLY A 78 -2.37 43.58 -26.08
CA GLY A 78 -3.11 43.20 -27.28
C GLY A 78 -4.56 42.91 -26.89
N LYS A 79 -5.51 43.70 -27.40
CA LYS A 79 -6.94 43.40 -27.26
C LYS A 79 -7.29 42.17 -28.10
N ASP A 80 -7.55 41.02 -27.46
CA ASP A 80 -8.49 40.05 -28.02
C ASP A 80 -9.64 39.80 -27.02
N SER A 81 -10.71 40.58 -27.17
CA SER A 81 -11.92 40.46 -26.38
C SER A 81 -12.78 39.29 -26.89
N ARG A 82 -12.30 38.06 -26.67
CA ARG A 82 -13.14 36.86 -26.72
C ARG A 82 -13.59 36.52 -25.31
N ALA A 83 -14.89 36.61 -25.05
CA ALA A 83 -15.46 35.99 -23.87
C ALA A 83 -15.15 34.48 -23.93
N ALA A 84 -14.36 33.98 -22.99
CA ALA A 84 -14.01 32.57 -22.94
C ALA A 84 -15.31 31.76 -22.78
N LEU A 85 -15.62 30.93 -23.78
CA LEU A 85 -16.73 29.98 -23.68
C LEU A 85 -16.52 29.11 -22.43
N PRO A 86 -17.56 28.87 -21.62
CA PRO A 86 -17.43 28.02 -20.44
C PRO A 86 -16.93 26.63 -20.85
N PRO A 87 -16.04 25.99 -20.06
CA PRO A 87 -15.44 24.71 -20.42
C PRO A 87 -16.50 23.61 -20.52
N ASP A 88 -16.28 22.62 -21.40
CA ASP A 88 -17.20 21.49 -21.55
C ASP A 88 -17.15 20.59 -20.32
N TRP A 89 -18.12 20.78 -19.42
CA TRP A 89 -18.26 20.06 -18.16
C TRP A 89 -18.42 18.54 -18.30
N LYS A 90 -18.73 18.02 -19.49
CA LYS A 90 -18.69 16.57 -19.75
C LYS A 90 -17.26 16.02 -19.67
N LYS A 91 -16.24 16.85 -19.92
CA LYS A 91 -14.80 16.52 -19.83
C LYS A 91 -14.20 16.71 -18.43
N ALA A 92 -14.96 17.21 -17.45
CA ALA A 92 -14.50 17.28 -16.06
C ALA A 92 -14.04 15.89 -15.56
N PRO A 93 -13.10 15.81 -14.60
CA PRO A 93 -12.47 14.54 -14.22
C PRO A 93 -13.45 13.50 -13.67
N ASN A 94 -13.09 12.23 -13.83
CA ASN A 94 -13.75 11.10 -13.17
C ASN A 94 -13.02 10.65 -11.90
N SER A 95 -11.74 11.01 -11.76
CA SER A 95 -10.92 10.75 -10.56
C SER A 95 -10.33 12.03 -9.98
N TYR A 96 -10.21 12.09 -8.66
CA TYR A 96 -9.54 13.16 -7.93
C TYR A 96 -8.36 12.58 -7.14
N ILE A 97 -7.21 13.25 -7.22
CA ILE A 97 -6.04 12.95 -6.39
C ILE A 97 -6.15 13.76 -5.10
N PHE A 98 -5.73 13.18 -3.98
CA PHE A 98 -5.45 13.93 -2.76
C PHE A 98 -4.11 13.46 -2.18
N ASP A 99 -3.15 14.37 -2.07
CA ASP A 99 -1.87 14.09 -1.41
C ASP A 99 -2.00 14.37 0.11
N PRO A 100 -1.82 13.38 1.00
CA PRO A 100 -1.81 13.61 2.44
C PRO A 100 -0.78 14.64 2.93
N ALA A 101 0.30 14.89 2.17
CA ALA A 101 1.30 15.89 2.50
C ALA A 101 0.87 17.33 2.15
N GLN A 102 -0.15 17.52 1.30
CA GLN A 102 -0.56 18.87 0.87
C GLN A 102 -1.34 19.63 1.95
N HIS A 103 -1.41 20.96 1.81
CA HIS A 103 -2.30 21.80 2.61
C HIS A 103 -3.76 21.61 2.17
N GLY A 104 -4.63 21.25 3.10
CA GLY A 104 -6.02 20.86 2.85
C GLY A 104 -6.46 19.71 3.74
N GLU A 105 -7.76 19.66 4.06
CA GLU A 105 -8.41 18.57 4.84
C GLU A 105 -9.34 17.71 3.97
N GLY A 106 -9.56 18.13 2.72
CA GLY A 106 -10.47 17.48 1.81
C GLY A 106 -10.57 18.19 0.47
N LEU A 107 -11.45 17.68 -0.39
CA LEU A 107 -11.70 18.20 -1.73
C LEU A 107 -13.20 18.30 -2.05
N PHE A 108 -13.54 19.25 -2.93
CA PHE A 108 -14.87 19.39 -3.49
C PHE A 108 -14.99 18.67 -4.84
N ILE A 109 -16.11 17.95 -5.02
CA ILE A 109 -16.52 17.36 -6.30
C ILE A 109 -17.72 18.14 -6.84
N PRO A 110 -17.58 18.95 -7.90
CA PRO A 110 -18.73 19.62 -8.52
C PRO A 110 -19.69 18.61 -9.16
N VAL A 111 -20.96 18.63 -8.76
CA VAL A 111 -21.96 17.70 -9.29
C VAL A 111 -22.36 18.04 -10.73
N LYS A 112 -22.01 19.24 -11.22
CA LYS A 112 -22.33 19.74 -12.56
C LYS A 112 -22.03 18.75 -13.68
N LYS A 113 -20.94 17.97 -13.57
CA LYS A 113 -20.63 16.92 -14.56
C LYS A 113 -21.79 15.94 -14.72
N ALA A 114 -22.40 15.48 -13.63
CA ALA A 114 -23.52 14.53 -13.68
C ALA A 114 -24.71 15.13 -14.45
N TYR A 115 -25.09 16.37 -14.13
CA TYR A 115 -26.15 17.10 -14.85
C TYR A 115 -25.87 17.21 -16.35
N GLU A 116 -24.67 17.62 -16.73
CA GLU A 116 -24.29 17.83 -18.13
C GLU A 116 -24.22 16.51 -18.93
N MET A 117 -23.80 15.42 -18.27
CA MET A 117 -23.81 14.08 -18.85
C MET A 117 -25.24 13.57 -19.12
N TRP A 118 -26.14 13.62 -18.14
CA TRP A 118 -27.53 13.18 -18.34
C TRP A 118 -28.35 14.14 -19.20
N ARG A 119 -28.01 15.44 -19.25
CA ARG A 119 -28.69 16.42 -20.10
C ARG A 119 -28.29 16.34 -21.57
N GLY A 120 -27.01 16.08 -21.87
CA GLY A 120 -26.46 16.32 -23.20
C GLY A 120 -25.49 15.28 -23.77
N TYR A 121 -25.29 14.13 -23.10
CA TYR A 121 -24.52 13.03 -23.67
C TYR A 121 -25.44 12.02 -24.37
N LYS A 122 -25.19 11.76 -25.66
CA LYS A 122 -26.05 10.98 -26.59
C LYS A 122 -26.55 9.63 -26.06
N TYR A 123 -25.79 8.94 -25.21
CA TYR A 123 -26.15 7.62 -24.68
C TYR A 123 -26.81 7.65 -23.29
N LEU A 124 -26.96 8.83 -22.68
CA LEU A 124 -27.61 9.06 -21.38
C LEU A 124 -28.87 9.93 -21.48
N SER A 125 -28.93 10.83 -22.48
CA SER A 125 -29.99 11.85 -22.60
C SER A 125 -31.41 11.30 -22.81
N SER A 126 -31.56 10.03 -23.19
CA SER A 126 -32.87 9.38 -23.32
C SER A 126 -33.60 9.15 -21.99
N ALA A 127 -32.90 9.21 -20.85
CA ALA A 127 -33.51 9.09 -19.51
C ALA A 127 -34.17 10.39 -18.99
N GLY A 128 -34.00 11.52 -19.70
CA GLY A 128 -34.60 12.80 -19.32
C GLY A 128 -33.81 13.59 -18.25
N PRO A 129 -34.30 14.79 -17.87
CA PRO A 129 -33.59 15.70 -16.99
C PRO A 129 -33.59 15.24 -15.53
N ILE A 130 -32.46 15.48 -14.85
CA ILE A 130 -32.30 15.26 -13.40
C ILE A 130 -33.35 16.05 -12.61
N LYS A 131 -34.23 15.33 -11.89
CA LYS A 131 -35.22 15.87 -10.95
C LYS A 131 -35.38 14.91 -9.76
N GLY A 132 -35.27 15.41 -8.53
CA GLY A 132 -35.44 14.61 -7.33
C GLY A 132 -34.61 15.10 -6.14
N THR A 133 -34.73 14.41 -5.02
CA THR A 133 -33.91 14.65 -3.82
C THR A 133 -32.50 14.15 -4.07
N VAL A 134 -31.53 15.07 -3.96
CA VAL A 134 -30.11 14.79 -4.14
C VAL A 134 -29.49 14.26 -2.85
N SER A 135 -28.61 13.26 -2.95
CA SER A 135 -27.73 12.86 -1.85
C SER A 135 -26.37 12.36 -2.37
N ALA A 136 -25.40 12.23 -1.46
CA ALA A 136 -24.08 11.66 -1.76
C ALA A 136 -23.58 10.78 -0.62
N ASP A 137 -22.82 9.75 -0.98
CA ASP A 137 -22.26 8.75 -0.06
C ASP A 137 -20.97 8.16 -0.60
N VAL A 138 -20.16 7.62 0.30
CA VAL A 138 -19.06 6.73 -0.07
C VAL A 138 -19.66 5.36 -0.37
N LEU A 139 -19.70 5.02 -1.66
CA LEU A 139 -20.20 3.73 -2.12
C LEU A 139 -19.32 2.60 -1.61
N TRP A 140 -18.01 2.78 -1.74
CA TRP A 140 -16.98 1.90 -1.19
C TRP A 140 -15.66 2.64 -0.96
N GLU A 141 -14.89 2.19 0.03
CA GLU A 141 -13.49 2.54 0.30
C GLU A 141 -12.68 1.26 0.59
N ASP A 142 -11.39 1.23 0.21
CA ASP A 142 -10.50 0.07 0.39
C ASP A 142 -9.75 0.05 1.74
N VAL A 143 -9.78 1.16 2.47
CA VAL A 143 -9.30 1.29 3.85
C VAL A 143 -10.44 1.87 4.67
N HIS A 144 -10.88 1.18 5.73
CA HIS A 144 -12.00 1.62 6.56
C HIS A 144 -11.75 2.99 7.20
N GLY A 145 -12.65 3.94 6.97
CA GLY A 145 -12.53 5.33 7.42
C GLY A 145 -11.34 6.05 6.77
N LEU A 146 -11.13 5.84 5.47
CA LEU A 146 -10.27 6.67 4.61
C LEU A 146 -10.96 8.02 4.37
N ILE A 147 -12.27 7.97 4.10
CA ILE A 147 -13.12 9.15 3.97
C ILE A 147 -13.85 9.37 5.30
N LYS A 148 -13.87 10.60 5.81
CA LYS A 148 -14.59 10.97 7.03
C LYS A 148 -16.07 11.21 6.70
N THR A 149 -16.92 10.23 6.99
CA THR A 149 -18.36 10.26 6.67
C THR A 149 -19.26 10.43 7.89
N GLY A 150 -20.48 10.90 7.65
CA GLY A 150 -21.60 10.76 8.59
C GLY A 150 -22.11 9.30 8.70
N PRO A 151 -23.27 9.11 9.37
CA PRO A 151 -23.97 7.83 9.41
C PRO A 151 -24.27 7.29 8.00
N ASN A 152 -24.28 5.96 7.86
CA ASN A 152 -24.55 5.27 6.58
C ASN A 152 -23.65 5.73 5.41
N TYR A 153 -22.41 6.12 5.71
CA TYR A 153 -21.43 6.63 4.73
C TYR A 153 -21.83 7.92 3.99
N SER A 154 -22.80 8.67 4.54
CA SER A 154 -23.26 9.96 3.97
C SER A 154 -22.20 11.05 3.93
N LEU A 155 -22.28 11.90 2.91
CA LEU A 155 -21.41 13.05 2.67
C LEU A 155 -22.24 14.35 2.60
N GLU A 156 -21.62 15.45 3.02
CA GLU A 156 -22.21 16.79 2.93
C GLU A 156 -22.20 17.29 1.47
N ILE A 157 -23.27 17.97 1.07
CA ILE A 157 -23.36 18.66 -0.21
C ILE A 157 -23.53 20.16 0.08
N SER A 158 -22.63 20.98 -0.45
CA SER A 158 -22.77 22.44 -0.43
C SER A 158 -23.59 22.93 -1.61
N ASP A 159 -24.24 24.08 -1.43
CA ASP A 159 -25.08 24.76 -2.42
C ASP A 159 -26.25 23.88 -2.90
N SER A 160 -26.85 24.18 -4.05
CA SER A 160 -27.98 23.41 -4.60
C SER A 160 -27.93 23.34 -6.13
N GLY A 161 -28.72 22.43 -6.71
CA GLY A 161 -28.84 22.27 -8.16
C GLY A 161 -27.52 21.94 -8.87
N GLU A 162 -27.36 22.44 -10.10
CA GLU A 162 -26.18 22.16 -10.93
C GLU A 162 -24.87 22.78 -10.37
N THR A 163 -24.96 23.75 -9.46
CA THR A 163 -23.79 24.39 -8.83
C THR A 163 -23.29 23.67 -7.58
N ALA A 164 -24.02 22.67 -7.09
CA ALA A 164 -23.70 21.97 -5.86
C ALA A 164 -22.35 21.22 -5.90
N LYS A 165 -21.75 21.02 -4.74
CA LYS A 165 -20.48 20.29 -4.59
C LYS A 165 -20.57 19.28 -3.46
N ILE A 166 -20.12 18.05 -3.71
CA ILE A 166 -19.93 17.06 -2.65
C ILE A 166 -18.64 17.41 -1.93
N LYS A 167 -18.69 17.47 -0.59
CA LYS A 167 -17.56 17.80 0.28
C LYS A 167 -16.96 16.51 0.82
N VAL A 168 -15.76 16.17 0.37
CA VAL A 168 -15.08 14.91 0.71
C VAL A 168 -13.93 15.20 1.68
N LEU A 169 -14.13 14.88 2.95
CA LEU A 169 -13.11 14.96 4.00
C LEU A 169 -12.25 13.69 4.01
N ILE A 170 -10.93 13.86 4.05
CA ILE A 170 -9.96 12.76 4.00
C ILE A 170 -9.38 12.52 5.40
N ASN A 171 -8.99 11.28 5.71
CA ASN A 171 -8.11 10.98 6.85
C ASN A 171 -6.66 10.95 6.36
N LYS A 172 -5.89 12.00 6.66
CA LYS A 172 -4.52 12.18 6.15
C LYS A 172 -3.51 11.18 6.73
N ALA A 173 -3.87 10.46 7.80
CA ALA A 173 -3.08 9.35 8.32
C ALA A 173 -3.25 8.03 7.53
N LYS A 174 -3.96 8.05 6.38
CA LYS A 174 -4.25 6.88 5.54
C LYS A 174 -4.06 7.18 4.05
N LYS A 175 -3.60 6.17 3.30
CA LYS A 175 -3.56 6.14 1.83
C LYS A 175 -4.48 5.03 1.31
N GLY A 176 -5.15 5.26 0.18
CA GLY A 176 -6.09 4.30 -0.40
C GLY A 176 -7.01 4.89 -1.45
N ASN A 177 -8.10 4.18 -1.71
CA ASN A 177 -9.08 4.48 -2.75
C ASN A 177 -10.50 4.46 -2.21
N ALA A 178 -11.33 5.36 -2.72
CA ALA A 178 -12.78 5.34 -2.53
C ALA A 178 -13.54 5.66 -3.81
N VAL A 179 -14.81 5.27 -3.88
CA VAL A 179 -15.76 5.75 -4.89
C VAL A 179 -16.90 6.48 -4.21
N VAL A 180 -17.07 7.74 -4.56
CA VAL A 180 -18.17 8.59 -4.11
C VAL A 180 -19.30 8.52 -5.13
N ALA A 181 -20.52 8.22 -4.68
CA ALA A 181 -21.72 8.22 -5.50
C ALA A 181 -22.53 9.50 -5.30
N PHE A 182 -23.09 10.02 -6.40
CA PHE A 182 -24.14 11.04 -6.42
C PHE A 182 -25.46 10.39 -6.79
N ARG A 183 -26.47 10.61 -5.96
CA ARG A 183 -27.78 9.96 -6.06
C ARG A 183 -28.91 10.94 -6.26
N LEU A 184 -29.96 10.45 -6.92
CA LEU A 184 -31.28 11.08 -7.01
C LEU A 184 -32.32 10.07 -6.58
N ASN A 185 -33.13 10.41 -5.57
CA ASN A 185 -34.16 9.53 -5.01
C ASN A 185 -33.63 8.12 -4.64
N GLY A 186 -32.35 8.02 -4.26
CA GLY A 186 -31.65 6.77 -3.91
C GLY A 186 -30.92 6.05 -5.06
N GLU A 187 -31.22 6.36 -6.33
CA GLU A 187 -30.54 5.76 -7.48
C GLU A 187 -29.22 6.50 -7.80
N ILE A 188 -28.17 5.77 -8.19
CA ILE A 188 -26.87 6.36 -8.56
C ILE A 188 -26.96 6.98 -9.96
N PHE A 189 -26.68 8.27 -10.08
CA PHE A 189 -26.61 8.99 -11.36
C PHE A 189 -25.18 9.33 -11.78
N TRP A 190 -24.24 9.45 -10.86
CA TRP A 190 -22.82 9.49 -11.23
C TRP A 190 -21.95 9.03 -10.07
N SER A 191 -20.69 8.77 -10.35
CA SER A 191 -19.69 8.38 -9.36
C SER A 191 -18.30 8.82 -9.78
N TRP A 192 -17.46 9.13 -8.81
CA TRP A 192 -16.07 9.54 -8.99
C TRP A 192 -15.16 8.72 -8.08
N HIS A 193 -13.95 8.44 -8.56
CA HIS A 193 -12.89 7.78 -7.80
C HIS A 193 -12.05 8.82 -7.05
N ILE A 194 -11.79 8.57 -5.78
CA ILE A 194 -10.94 9.37 -4.91
C ILE A 194 -9.69 8.55 -4.65
N TRP A 195 -8.53 9.10 -4.99
CA TRP A 195 -7.24 8.44 -4.90
C TRP A 195 -6.35 9.21 -3.93
N VAL A 196 -6.18 8.65 -2.74
CA VAL A 196 -5.40 9.25 -1.65
C VAL A 196 -4.00 8.65 -1.67
N THR A 197 -3.03 9.39 -2.22
CA THR A 197 -1.66 8.96 -2.51
C THR A 197 -0.73 10.17 -2.50
N ASP A 198 0.55 9.95 -2.19
CA ASP A 198 1.63 10.90 -2.53
C ASP A 198 1.68 11.18 -4.04
N ASP A 199 2.17 12.38 -4.40
CA ASP A 199 2.24 12.94 -5.76
C ASP A 199 2.64 11.92 -6.86
N PRO A 200 1.68 11.44 -7.68
CA PRO A 200 1.94 10.47 -8.74
C PRO A 200 2.46 11.13 -10.03
N THR A 201 2.65 12.45 -10.06
CA THR A 201 3.01 13.19 -11.28
C THR A 201 4.49 13.06 -11.67
N ASN A 202 5.32 12.40 -10.85
CA ASN A 202 6.77 12.31 -11.02
C ASN A 202 7.27 11.14 -11.89
N GLY A 203 6.47 10.76 -12.89
CA GLY A 203 6.84 9.71 -13.84
C GLY A 203 7.73 10.17 -15.01
N SER A 204 7.99 9.21 -15.89
CA SER A 204 8.87 9.33 -17.06
C SER A 204 8.38 10.36 -18.10
N SER A 205 9.30 10.95 -18.87
CA SER A 205 9.04 11.75 -20.09
C SER A 205 9.16 10.95 -21.40
N TYR A 206 9.25 9.62 -21.34
CA TYR A 206 9.51 8.77 -22.50
C TYR A 206 8.39 8.80 -23.53
N LYS A 207 8.80 8.94 -24.80
CA LYS A 207 8.00 8.80 -26.01
C LYS A 207 8.57 7.63 -26.82
N SER A 208 7.74 6.63 -27.12
CA SER A 208 8.08 5.46 -27.95
C SER A 208 8.28 5.84 -29.42
N PHE A 209 7.34 6.62 -29.96
CA PHE A 209 7.46 7.33 -31.24
C PHE A 209 7.83 8.80 -30.96
N THR A 210 8.74 9.41 -31.72
CA THR A 210 9.17 10.80 -31.49
C THR A 210 8.25 11.84 -32.14
N GLY A 211 7.63 11.52 -33.28
CA GLY A 211 6.80 12.44 -34.07
C GLY A 211 5.37 12.64 -33.56
N ILE A 212 5.13 12.58 -32.25
CA ILE A 212 3.77 12.68 -31.68
C ILE A 212 3.23 14.10 -31.83
N LYS A 213 2.03 14.21 -32.42
CA LYS A 213 1.30 15.47 -32.67
C LYS A 213 0.07 15.60 -31.78
N ARG A 214 -0.47 16.82 -31.64
CA ARG A 214 -1.80 17.12 -31.07
C ARG A 214 -2.67 17.90 -32.06
N GLU A 215 -3.99 17.70 -32.00
CA GLU A 215 -5.01 18.41 -32.78
C GLU A 215 -5.61 19.52 -31.93
N LEU A 216 -5.40 20.77 -32.34
CA LEU A 216 -5.88 21.95 -31.65
C LEU A 216 -7.39 22.19 -31.91
N LYS A 217 -8.01 23.07 -31.12
CA LYS A 217 -9.44 23.41 -31.20
C LYS A 217 -9.87 23.96 -32.57
N ASP A 218 -8.95 24.56 -33.33
CA ASP A 218 -9.17 25.05 -34.70
C ASP A 218 -8.94 23.96 -35.78
N ARG A 219 -8.62 22.72 -35.36
CA ARG A 219 -8.28 21.54 -36.17
C ARG A 219 -6.92 21.57 -36.85
N THR A 220 -6.06 22.53 -36.52
CA THR A 220 -4.63 22.45 -36.90
C THR A 220 -3.91 21.36 -36.09
N THR A 221 -2.77 20.90 -36.57
CA THR A 221 -1.94 19.90 -35.86
C THR A 221 -0.51 20.38 -35.70
N GLU A 222 0.04 20.21 -34.50
CA GLU A 222 1.43 20.54 -34.16
C GLU A 222 2.10 19.40 -33.38
N ASN A 223 3.43 19.38 -33.32
CA ASN A 223 4.17 18.44 -32.48
C ASN A 223 3.94 18.76 -30.98
N ILE A 224 3.85 17.73 -30.13
CA ILE A 224 3.69 17.94 -28.68
C ILE A 224 5.04 18.36 -28.06
N PRO A 225 5.14 19.55 -27.43
CA PRO A 225 6.34 19.96 -26.71
C PRO A 225 6.74 18.95 -25.62
N ASP A 226 8.03 18.79 -25.34
CA ASP A 226 8.48 17.85 -24.29
C ASP A 226 8.03 18.27 -22.89
N THR A 227 7.81 19.56 -22.63
CA THR A 227 7.20 20.09 -21.40
C THR A 227 5.75 19.63 -21.19
N ASP A 228 5.07 19.26 -22.27
CA ASP A 228 3.66 18.90 -22.29
C ASP A 228 3.46 17.38 -22.25
N TRP A 229 4.56 16.62 -22.19
CA TRP A 229 4.56 15.16 -22.14
C TRP A 229 5.21 14.61 -20.87
N LYS A 230 4.42 13.88 -20.08
CA LYS A 230 4.89 13.16 -18.89
C LYS A 230 3.95 11.99 -18.59
N TRP A 231 4.47 10.93 -17.98
CA TRP A 231 3.70 9.82 -17.46
C TRP A 231 3.44 10.00 -15.95
N MET A 232 2.40 9.35 -15.43
CA MET A 232 2.36 9.06 -13.99
C MET A 232 3.44 8.03 -13.63
N ASP A 233 4.02 8.16 -12.45
CA ASP A 233 5.04 7.21 -11.96
C ASP A 233 4.46 5.82 -11.69
N ARG A 234 3.16 5.75 -11.35
CA ARG A 234 2.40 4.56 -10.99
C ARG A 234 1.09 4.40 -11.79
N ASN A 235 0.41 3.27 -11.57
CA ASN A 235 -0.90 2.98 -12.15
C ASN A 235 -2.00 3.72 -11.38
N LEU A 236 -3.14 4.00 -12.02
CA LEU A 236 -4.28 4.68 -11.41
C LEU A 236 -4.83 3.87 -10.21
N GLY A 237 -4.89 4.51 -9.05
CA GLY A 237 -5.31 3.89 -7.79
C GLY A 237 -4.21 3.11 -7.05
N ALA A 238 -2.97 3.05 -7.56
CA ALA A 238 -1.84 2.50 -6.83
C ALA A 238 -1.33 3.51 -5.79
N ILE A 239 -0.93 3.09 -4.60
CA ILE A 239 -0.39 4.02 -3.56
C ILE A 239 1.13 3.96 -3.41
N SER A 240 1.80 3.29 -4.35
CA SER A 240 3.26 3.22 -4.45
C SER A 240 3.66 3.03 -5.91
N SER A 241 4.77 3.63 -6.33
CA SER A 241 5.41 3.42 -7.63
C SER A 241 6.50 2.35 -7.60
N SER A 242 6.76 1.73 -6.45
CA SER A 242 7.88 0.81 -6.26
C SER A 242 7.48 -0.67 -6.37
N ASN A 243 8.44 -1.50 -6.82
CA ASN A 243 8.37 -2.96 -6.73
C ASN A 243 8.85 -3.48 -5.35
N THR A 244 9.58 -2.68 -4.58
CA THR A 244 10.34 -3.14 -3.41
C THR A 244 10.36 -2.19 -2.21
N GLY A 245 9.92 -0.93 -2.39
CA GLY A 245 9.87 0.10 -1.34
C GLY A 245 8.67 -0.04 -0.41
N GLU A 246 8.32 1.07 0.23
CA GLU A 246 7.07 1.19 0.98
C GLU A 246 5.84 0.87 0.10
N GLU A 247 4.86 0.18 0.68
CA GLU A 247 3.58 -0.18 0.04
C GLU A 247 3.73 -0.97 -1.28
N TRP A 248 4.83 -1.73 -1.40
CA TRP A 248 5.17 -2.55 -2.57
C TRP A 248 4.05 -3.53 -2.98
N ASN A 249 3.28 -4.02 -2.01
CA ASN A 249 2.16 -4.92 -2.25
C ASN A 249 0.95 -4.20 -2.89
N ARG A 250 0.81 -2.88 -2.65
CA ARG A 250 -0.26 -1.99 -3.14
C ARG A 250 0.12 -1.15 -4.37
N SER A 251 1.26 -1.43 -5.01
CA SER A 251 1.69 -0.74 -6.25
C SER A 251 0.99 -1.20 -7.55
N GLY A 252 0.04 -2.14 -7.48
CA GLY A 252 -0.67 -2.65 -8.66
C GLY A 252 -1.70 -1.67 -9.26
N GLY A 253 -2.47 -1.01 -8.41
CA GLY A 253 -3.58 -0.11 -8.81
C GLY A 253 -4.94 -0.81 -8.92
N LEU A 254 -5.92 -0.09 -9.48
CA LEU A 254 -7.29 -0.57 -9.67
C LEU A 254 -7.52 -1.06 -11.11
N LEU A 255 -8.50 -1.95 -11.29
CA LEU A 255 -8.86 -2.52 -12.59
C LEU A 255 -10.07 -1.81 -13.19
N TYR A 256 -10.16 -1.71 -14.52
CA TYR A 256 -11.25 -1.07 -15.25
C TYR A 256 -11.66 -1.95 -16.42
N GLN A 257 -12.96 -2.08 -16.71
CA GLN A 257 -13.38 -2.62 -18.02
C GLN A 257 -13.17 -1.54 -19.09
N TRP A 258 -12.80 -1.93 -20.31
CA TRP A 258 -12.41 -0.98 -21.34
C TRP A 258 -13.55 0.01 -21.67
N GLY A 259 -13.28 1.31 -21.67
CA GLY A 259 -14.28 2.35 -21.94
C GLY A 259 -15.15 2.77 -20.75
N ARG A 260 -14.92 2.25 -19.53
CA ARG A 260 -15.61 2.69 -18.29
C ARG A 260 -14.79 3.69 -17.49
N LYS A 261 -15.47 4.48 -16.66
CA LYS A 261 -14.84 5.42 -15.71
C LYS A 261 -14.61 4.84 -14.31
N ASP A 262 -15.34 3.78 -13.96
CA ASP A 262 -15.46 3.30 -12.58
C ASP A 262 -14.48 2.16 -12.28
N PRO A 263 -13.71 2.24 -11.17
CA PRO A 263 -12.75 1.21 -10.80
C PRO A 263 -13.39 -0.02 -10.15
N ILE A 264 -12.73 -1.15 -10.38
CA ILE A 264 -12.94 -2.45 -9.75
C ILE A 264 -11.70 -2.76 -8.88
N PRO A 265 -11.85 -2.89 -7.54
CA PRO A 265 -10.75 -3.21 -6.64
C PRO A 265 -10.31 -4.68 -6.81
N PRO A 266 -9.01 -5.00 -6.87
CA PRO A 266 -8.52 -6.38 -6.90
C PRO A 266 -8.99 -7.29 -5.74
N LEU A 267 -9.25 -6.73 -4.56
CA LEU A 267 -9.55 -7.47 -3.31
C LEU A 267 -8.45 -8.47 -2.87
N VAL A 268 -7.33 -8.49 -3.58
CA VAL A 268 -6.07 -9.19 -3.27
C VAL A 268 -4.89 -8.29 -3.65
N LEU A 269 -3.86 -8.25 -2.81
CA LEU A 269 -2.60 -7.54 -3.05
C LEU A 269 -1.47 -8.53 -3.42
N LYS A 270 -0.35 -8.02 -3.93
CA LYS A 270 0.85 -8.87 -4.13
C LYS A 270 1.29 -9.46 -2.79
N GLY A 271 1.71 -10.73 -2.80
CA GLY A 271 1.93 -11.52 -1.57
C GLY A 271 0.71 -12.34 -1.12
N ASN A 272 -0.43 -12.23 -1.81
CA ASN A 272 -1.72 -12.89 -1.53
C ASN A 272 -2.49 -12.33 -0.32
N ASP A 273 -2.22 -11.09 0.10
CA ASP A 273 -2.99 -10.43 1.15
C ASP A 273 -4.40 -10.09 0.63
N PHE A 274 -5.44 -10.75 1.18
CA PHE A 274 -6.82 -10.45 0.82
C PHE A 274 -7.34 -9.29 1.68
N TYR A 275 -7.98 -8.33 1.03
CA TYR A 275 -8.65 -7.21 1.66
C TYR A 275 -10.13 -7.19 1.27
N GLU A 276 -10.89 -6.27 1.88
CA GLU A 276 -12.28 -6.01 1.54
C GLU A 276 -12.48 -4.53 1.26
N VAL A 277 -13.54 -4.18 0.54
CA VAL A 277 -14.03 -2.79 0.49
C VAL A 277 -15.30 -2.65 1.32
N SER A 278 -15.51 -1.47 1.92
CA SER A 278 -16.69 -1.15 2.72
C SER A 278 -17.30 0.18 2.32
N GLY A 279 -18.63 0.31 2.35
CA GLY A 279 -19.31 1.59 2.17
C GLY A 279 -20.83 1.43 2.23
N SER A 280 -21.57 2.32 1.57
CA SER A 280 -23.03 2.19 1.44
C SER A 280 -23.48 0.93 0.68
N ILE A 281 -22.58 0.30 -0.09
CA ILE A 281 -22.81 -1.01 -0.73
C ILE A 281 -22.70 -2.20 0.24
N GLY A 282 -22.39 -1.96 1.51
CA GLY A 282 -22.02 -2.99 2.48
C GLY A 282 -20.54 -3.35 2.38
N ARG A 283 -20.20 -4.61 2.69
CA ARG A 283 -18.82 -5.13 2.65
C ARG A 283 -18.67 -6.16 1.54
N VAL A 284 -17.61 -6.04 0.75
CA VAL A 284 -17.39 -6.89 -0.43
C VAL A 284 -16.01 -7.55 -0.33
N ARG A 285 -15.99 -8.89 -0.40
CA ARG A 285 -14.78 -9.71 -0.24
C ARG A 285 -14.42 -10.47 -1.52
N HIS A 286 -13.12 -10.74 -1.66
CA HIS A 286 -12.60 -11.66 -2.67
C HIS A 286 -13.28 -13.02 -2.56
N ARG A 287 -13.66 -13.64 -3.69
CA ARG A 287 -14.39 -14.92 -3.74
C ARG A 287 -13.69 -16.09 -3.05
N GLY A 288 -12.37 -16.01 -2.87
CA GLY A 288 -11.57 -17.02 -2.18
C GLY A 288 -11.64 -16.95 -0.66
N ALA A 289 -12.16 -15.86 -0.08
CA ALA A 289 -12.26 -15.66 1.37
C ALA A 289 -13.04 -16.81 2.05
N LYS A 290 -12.70 -17.14 3.30
CA LYS A 290 -13.37 -18.22 4.06
C LYS A 290 -14.38 -17.70 5.08
N ASN A 291 -14.39 -16.38 5.32
CA ASN A 291 -15.39 -15.70 6.13
C ASN A 291 -16.19 -14.73 5.25
N PHE A 292 -17.52 -14.83 5.28
CA PHE A 292 -18.46 -13.89 4.64
C PHE A 292 -19.49 -13.34 5.65
N ASN A 293 -19.20 -13.40 6.96
CA ASN A 293 -20.09 -12.80 7.96
C ASN A 293 -20.22 -11.29 7.70
N ASN A 294 -21.46 -10.80 7.58
CA ASN A 294 -21.79 -9.42 7.20
C ASN A 294 -21.12 -8.91 5.91
N ALA A 295 -20.73 -9.80 4.98
CA ALA A 295 -20.07 -9.44 3.73
C ALA A 295 -20.56 -10.28 2.55
N VAL A 296 -20.56 -9.71 1.35
CA VAL A 296 -20.92 -10.43 0.11
C VAL A 296 -19.68 -10.85 -0.68
N ASN A 297 -19.80 -11.95 -1.40
CA ASN A 297 -18.83 -12.34 -2.42
C ASN A 297 -18.96 -11.38 -3.61
N PHE A 298 -17.83 -10.83 -4.07
CA PHE A 298 -17.75 -9.99 -5.27
C PHE A 298 -18.48 -10.57 -6.49
N ASP A 299 -18.52 -11.90 -6.63
CA ASP A 299 -19.21 -12.59 -7.74
C ASP A 299 -20.71 -12.27 -7.81
N VAL A 300 -21.35 -11.93 -6.69
CA VAL A 300 -22.77 -11.53 -6.60
C VAL A 300 -23.02 -10.14 -7.22
N LEU A 301 -21.99 -9.30 -7.34
CA LEU A 301 -22.10 -7.97 -7.93
C LEU A 301 -22.05 -7.98 -9.45
N ARG A 302 -21.55 -9.06 -10.08
CA ARG A 302 -21.51 -9.23 -11.54
C ARG A 302 -22.91 -9.07 -12.12
N LYS A 303 -23.02 -8.34 -13.24
CA LYS A 303 -24.27 -8.15 -13.96
C LYS A 303 -24.19 -8.78 -15.34
N PHE A 304 -25.28 -9.43 -15.73
CA PHE A 304 -25.43 -10.10 -17.00
C PHE A 304 -26.63 -9.49 -17.72
N VAL A 305 -26.41 -8.95 -18.91
CA VAL A 305 -27.45 -8.40 -19.79
C VAL A 305 -27.69 -9.41 -20.91
N LEU A 306 -28.96 -9.74 -21.20
CA LEU A 306 -29.30 -10.62 -22.32
C LEU A 306 -28.99 -9.94 -23.66
N PHE A 307 -28.53 -10.69 -24.65
CA PHE A 307 -28.01 -10.17 -25.92
C PHE A 307 -29.02 -9.30 -26.67
N SER A 308 -30.30 -9.68 -26.69
CA SER A 308 -31.42 -8.90 -27.23
C SER A 308 -31.59 -7.53 -26.57
N ASN A 309 -31.26 -7.40 -25.28
CA ASN A 309 -31.36 -6.16 -24.49
C ASN A 309 -30.06 -5.37 -24.43
N ALA A 310 -28.93 -5.96 -24.84
CA ALA A 310 -27.60 -5.37 -24.78
C ALA A 310 -27.39 -4.31 -25.88
N THR A 311 -28.09 -3.19 -25.73
CA THR A 311 -27.90 -1.98 -26.52
C THR A 311 -26.93 -1.03 -25.84
N LEU A 312 -26.21 -0.24 -26.63
CA LEU A 312 -25.23 0.73 -26.16
C LEU A 312 -25.80 1.72 -25.13
N ASP A 313 -26.92 2.35 -25.45
CA ASP A 313 -27.56 3.35 -24.59
C ASP A 313 -27.96 2.74 -23.24
N TYR A 314 -28.56 1.55 -23.25
CA TYR A 314 -28.93 0.82 -22.05
C TYR A 314 -27.69 0.44 -21.23
N ASN A 315 -26.68 -0.18 -21.83
CA ASN A 315 -25.49 -0.65 -21.10
C ASN A 315 -24.64 0.51 -20.55
N ILE A 316 -24.56 1.65 -21.26
CA ILE A 316 -23.90 2.86 -20.75
C ILE A 316 -24.64 3.39 -19.51
N GLN A 317 -25.96 3.58 -19.56
CA GLN A 317 -26.76 4.01 -18.39
C GLN A 317 -26.67 3.02 -17.23
N PHE A 318 -26.76 1.72 -17.53
CA PHE A 318 -26.67 0.65 -16.55
C PHE A 318 -25.28 0.59 -15.88
N SER A 319 -24.20 0.89 -16.61
CA SER A 319 -22.84 0.95 -16.05
C SER A 319 -22.61 2.11 -15.08
N VAL A 320 -23.22 3.27 -15.34
CA VAL A 320 -23.20 4.44 -14.44
C VAL A 320 -23.98 4.15 -13.16
N LYS A 321 -25.08 3.40 -13.26
CA LYS A 321 -25.90 2.95 -12.13
C LYS A 321 -25.26 1.80 -11.31
N ASN A 322 -24.26 1.11 -11.86
CA ASN A 322 -23.61 -0.07 -11.26
C ASN A 322 -22.07 0.04 -11.29
N PRO A 323 -21.46 1.04 -10.63
CA PRO A 323 -20.03 1.35 -10.79
C PRO A 323 -19.08 0.24 -10.32
N LEU A 324 -19.34 -0.43 -9.18
CA LEU A 324 -18.49 -1.54 -8.67
C LEU A 324 -18.71 -2.88 -9.41
N SER A 325 -19.71 -2.98 -10.28
CA SER A 325 -20.12 -4.24 -10.90
C SER A 325 -19.42 -4.48 -12.23
N LEU A 326 -18.83 -5.66 -12.45
CA LEU A 326 -18.46 -6.10 -13.81
C LEU A 326 -19.73 -6.38 -14.63
N ILE A 327 -19.77 -5.90 -15.87
CA ILE A 327 -20.90 -6.10 -16.79
C ILE A 327 -20.48 -7.06 -17.91
N TYR A 328 -21.34 -8.03 -18.19
CA TYR A 328 -21.18 -9.00 -19.26
C TYR A 328 -22.48 -9.12 -20.07
N VAL A 329 -22.36 -9.53 -21.34
CA VAL A 329 -23.50 -9.84 -22.19
C VAL A 329 -23.61 -11.35 -22.32
N ASN A 330 -24.76 -11.90 -21.92
CA ASN A 330 -25.10 -13.31 -22.05
C ASN A 330 -26.04 -13.54 -23.23
N LYS A 331 -26.11 -14.78 -23.70
CA LYS A 331 -27.17 -15.23 -24.63
C LYS A 331 -28.56 -14.99 -24.04
N ASP A 332 -29.58 -14.95 -24.89
CA ASP A 332 -30.96 -14.70 -24.47
C ASP A 332 -31.57 -15.84 -23.63
N ASP A 333 -31.06 -17.07 -23.77
CA ASP A 333 -31.35 -18.21 -22.89
C ASP A 333 -30.60 -18.15 -21.54
N ASN A 334 -29.76 -17.13 -21.34
CA ASN A 334 -28.87 -16.92 -20.20
C ASN A 334 -27.87 -18.06 -19.92
N THR A 335 -27.61 -18.97 -20.87
CA THR A 335 -26.73 -20.15 -20.68
C THR A 335 -25.23 -19.83 -20.61
N GLY A 336 -24.84 -18.57 -20.82
CA GLY A 336 -23.46 -18.09 -20.74
C GLY A 336 -23.20 -16.88 -21.65
N PRO A 337 -21.93 -16.48 -21.81
CA PRO A 337 -21.56 -15.31 -22.61
C PRO A 337 -22.07 -15.37 -24.04
N ALA A 338 -22.48 -14.22 -24.58
CA ALA A 338 -22.85 -14.05 -25.97
C ALA A 338 -21.62 -13.86 -26.87
N TYR A 339 -21.72 -14.36 -28.09
CA TYR A 339 -20.65 -14.31 -29.10
C TYR A 339 -21.24 -13.92 -30.45
N TYR A 340 -20.60 -12.99 -31.15
CA TYR A 340 -20.97 -12.69 -32.52
C TYR A 340 -20.73 -13.91 -33.41
N ASN A 341 -21.70 -14.23 -34.26
CA ASN A 341 -21.65 -15.36 -35.21
C ASN A 341 -21.32 -16.71 -34.51
N ASN A 342 -21.65 -16.86 -33.22
CA ASN A 342 -21.27 -17.99 -32.36
C ASN A 342 -19.76 -18.28 -32.27
N ASN A 343 -18.89 -17.33 -32.62
CA ASN A 343 -17.44 -17.49 -32.58
C ASN A 343 -16.87 -17.08 -31.20
N THR A 344 -16.24 -18.01 -30.50
CA THR A 344 -15.69 -17.80 -29.13
C THR A 344 -14.61 -16.73 -29.02
N ASN A 345 -13.98 -16.37 -30.14
CA ASN A 345 -13.03 -15.25 -30.21
C ASN A 345 -13.74 -13.88 -30.25
N LEU A 346 -14.99 -13.84 -30.73
CA LEU A 346 -15.80 -12.64 -30.92
C LEU A 346 -16.83 -12.46 -29.80
N MET A 347 -16.36 -12.45 -28.55
CA MET A 347 -17.23 -12.21 -27.38
C MET A 347 -17.87 -10.82 -27.46
N VAL A 348 -19.18 -10.72 -27.21
CA VAL A 348 -19.88 -9.44 -27.27
C VAL A 348 -19.34 -8.49 -26.20
N ASN A 349 -19.05 -7.25 -26.62
CA ASN A 349 -18.56 -6.18 -25.73
C ASN A 349 -19.52 -5.96 -24.57
N TRP A 350 -19.02 -5.57 -23.38
CA TRP A 350 -19.89 -5.26 -22.23
C TRP A 350 -20.90 -4.14 -22.54
N PHE A 351 -20.55 -3.22 -23.44
CA PHE A 351 -21.43 -2.14 -23.91
C PHE A 351 -22.41 -2.56 -25.01
N GLY A 352 -22.43 -3.83 -25.42
CA GLY A 352 -23.42 -4.37 -26.35
C GLY A 352 -23.29 -3.85 -27.80
N ARG A 353 -24.42 -3.78 -28.51
CA ARG A 353 -24.52 -3.37 -29.92
C ARG A 353 -24.99 -1.92 -30.06
N SER A 354 -24.60 -1.26 -31.15
CA SER A 354 -25.05 0.09 -31.49
C SER A 354 -26.05 0.07 -32.64
N SER A 355 -27.05 0.96 -32.61
CA SER A 355 -27.89 1.28 -33.76
C SER A 355 -27.21 2.25 -34.73
N ALA A 356 -26.22 3.02 -34.26
CA ALA A 356 -25.50 4.03 -35.05
C ALA A 356 -24.24 3.49 -35.75
N TYR A 357 -23.68 2.37 -35.29
CA TYR A 357 -22.47 1.76 -35.83
C TYR A 357 -22.66 0.25 -36.00
N GLN A 358 -22.22 -0.28 -37.14
CA GLN A 358 -22.12 -1.73 -37.37
C GLN A 358 -21.09 -2.36 -36.41
N ASP A 359 -21.20 -3.65 -36.11
CA ASP A 359 -20.38 -4.29 -35.06
C ASP A 359 -18.85 -4.23 -35.30
N HIS A 360 -18.40 -4.13 -36.56
CA HIS A 360 -16.98 -3.93 -36.92
C HIS A 360 -16.51 -2.46 -36.78
N LYS A 361 -17.44 -1.51 -36.61
CA LYS A 361 -17.19 -0.08 -36.41
C LYS A 361 -17.37 0.37 -34.96
N LEU A 362 -17.57 -0.55 -34.01
CA LEU A 362 -17.72 -0.20 -32.58
C LEU A 362 -16.47 0.47 -31.99
N THR A 363 -15.33 0.39 -32.67
CA THR A 363 -14.14 1.19 -32.35
C THR A 363 -14.41 2.71 -32.43
N GLU A 364 -15.29 3.15 -33.33
CA GLU A 364 -15.65 4.56 -33.55
C GLU A 364 -16.49 5.17 -32.40
N LEU A 365 -16.91 4.36 -31.42
CA LEU A 365 -17.56 4.83 -30.18
C LEU A 365 -16.65 5.75 -29.35
N ASN A 366 -15.34 5.54 -29.45
CA ASN A 366 -14.29 6.41 -28.90
C ASN A 366 -14.40 6.70 -27.39
N LEU A 367 -14.78 5.70 -26.59
CA LEU A 367 -15.12 5.88 -25.16
C LEU A 367 -13.97 6.43 -24.30
N TRP A 368 -12.71 6.20 -24.67
CA TRP A 368 -11.51 6.69 -23.95
C TRP A 368 -10.63 7.64 -24.78
N SER A 369 -11.14 8.23 -25.87
CA SER A 369 -10.35 9.06 -26.80
C SER A 369 -9.13 8.34 -27.37
N ASP A 370 -9.41 7.30 -28.16
CA ASP A 370 -8.49 6.79 -29.16
C ASP A 370 -8.05 7.94 -30.09
N ASN A 371 -6.75 8.07 -30.28
CA ASN A 371 -6.17 9.06 -31.20
C ASN A 371 -6.67 8.80 -32.63
N SER A 372 -6.74 7.54 -33.08
CA SER A 372 -7.29 7.18 -34.40
C SER A 372 -8.81 7.33 -34.54
N LYS A 373 -9.55 7.75 -33.50
CA LYS A 373 -11.04 7.79 -33.46
C LYS A 373 -11.68 6.43 -33.81
N GLY A 374 -10.96 5.32 -33.63
CA GLY A 374 -11.35 3.98 -34.05
C GLY A 374 -11.29 3.73 -35.56
N ILE A 375 -10.75 4.66 -36.35
CA ILE A 375 -10.70 4.61 -37.81
C ILE A 375 -9.38 4.01 -38.29
N LEU A 376 -9.46 3.15 -39.30
CA LEU A 376 -8.32 2.47 -39.92
C LEU A 376 -7.73 3.34 -41.05
N SER A 377 -6.40 3.50 -41.08
CA SER A 377 -5.69 4.13 -42.20
C SER A 377 -5.24 3.07 -43.21
N THR A 378 -5.25 3.38 -44.51
CA THR A 378 -4.83 2.45 -45.57
C THR A 378 -3.33 2.17 -45.54
N ASP A 379 -2.53 3.18 -45.18
CA ASP A 379 -1.07 3.09 -45.02
C ASP A 379 -0.68 3.36 -43.56
N TYR A 380 -1.21 2.54 -42.65
CA TYR A 380 -1.10 2.76 -41.21
C TYR A 380 0.32 2.58 -40.63
N ASN A 381 1.28 2.01 -41.36
CA ASN A 381 2.65 1.84 -40.87
C ASN A 381 3.58 3.03 -41.23
N ASN A 382 3.11 3.97 -42.05
CA ASN A 382 3.82 5.20 -42.40
C ASN A 382 3.80 6.22 -41.25
N ASP A 383 4.92 6.91 -40.99
CA ASP A 383 5.05 7.95 -39.94
C ASP A 383 3.99 9.06 -40.07
N ASN A 384 3.57 9.39 -41.31
CA ASN A 384 2.54 10.39 -41.57
C ASN A 384 1.12 9.93 -41.21
N SER A 385 0.89 8.62 -41.06
CA SER A 385 -0.39 8.05 -40.62
C SER A 385 -0.55 8.01 -39.09
N ALA A 386 0.49 8.38 -38.32
CA ALA A 386 0.41 8.46 -36.86
C ALA A 386 -0.65 9.49 -36.43
N ALA A 387 -1.73 9.03 -35.80
CA ALA A 387 -2.84 9.89 -35.44
C ALA A 387 -2.47 10.87 -34.29
N PRO A 388 -2.85 12.17 -34.40
CA PRO A 388 -2.56 13.13 -33.34
C PRO A 388 -3.41 12.87 -32.09
N TYR A 389 -2.88 13.28 -30.94
CA TYR A 389 -3.59 13.41 -29.68
C TYR A 389 -4.77 14.38 -29.83
N ARG A 390 -5.91 14.02 -29.25
CA ARG A 390 -7.19 14.72 -29.34
C ARG A 390 -7.86 14.86 -27.98
N ASP A 391 -8.83 15.76 -27.86
CA ASP A 391 -9.56 16.02 -26.62
C ASP A 391 -9.97 14.75 -25.87
N LYS A 392 -9.78 14.75 -24.55
CA LYS A 392 -10.19 13.67 -23.64
C LYS A 392 -11.71 13.42 -23.65
N SER A 393 -12.11 12.17 -23.42
CA SER A 393 -13.52 11.75 -23.44
C SER A 393 -14.19 11.92 -22.06
N PRO A 394 -15.53 11.93 -22.00
CA PRO A 394 -16.24 11.97 -20.73
C PRO A 394 -16.07 10.75 -19.82
N PHE A 395 -15.66 9.59 -20.36
CA PHE A 395 -15.54 8.31 -19.65
C PHE A 395 -14.10 7.89 -19.34
N ASP A 396 -13.09 8.64 -19.81
CA ASP A 396 -11.71 8.43 -19.43
C ASP A 396 -11.56 8.57 -17.90
N PRO A 397 -11.04 7.54 -17.19
CA PRO A 397 -11.00 7.51 -15.73
C PRO A 397 -9.91 8.42 -15.14
N CYS A 398 -8.95 8.91 -15.92
CA CYS A 398 -7.82 9.65 -15.36
C CYS A 398 -8.24 10.99 -14.69
N PRO A 399 -7.43 11.53 -13.76
CA PRO A 399 -7.65 12.85 -13.15
C PRO A 399 -7.58 14.02 -14.14
N ASN A 400 -7.80 15.24 -13.65
CA ASN A 400 -7.66 16.47 -14.45
C ASN A 400 -6.21 16.65 -14.92
N GLY A 401 -6.01 17.08 -16.18
CA GLY A 401 -4.67 17.19 -16.78
C GLY A 401 -4.03 15.86 -17.20
N TRP A 402 -4.73 14.74 -17.05
CA TRP A 402 -4.24 13.38 -17.36
C TRP A 402 -5.26 12.60 -18.19
N ARG A 403 -4.82 11.62 -18.98
CA ARG A 403 -5.68 10.77 -19.83
C ARG A 403 -5.12 9.36 -20.01
N ILE A 404 -5.95 8.45 -20.50
CA ILE A 404 -5.50 7.13 -20.97
C ILE A 404 -4.64 7.32 -22.23
N PRO A 405 -3.48 6.65 -22.33
CA PRO A 405 -2.62 6.70 -23.51
C PRO A 405 -3.25 5.89 -24.65
N SER A 406 -3.01 6.32 -25.88
CA SER A 406 -3.56 5.71 -27.09
C SER A 406 -2.47 5.06 -27.92
N MET A 407 -2.81 4.02 -28.69
CA MET A 407 -2.03 3.67 -29.87
C MET A 407 -2.11 4.83 -30.88
N LEU A 408 -1.16 4.90 -31.81
CA LEU A 408 -1.20 5.89 -32.90
C LEU A 408 -2.12 5.45 -34.07
N VAL A 409 -2.55 4.18 -34.12
CA VAL A 409 -3.43 3.62 -35.16
C VAL A 409 -4.34 2.50 -34.60
N ALA A 410 -5.55 2.33 -35.17
CA ALA A 410 -6.56 1.36 -34.73
C ALA A 410 -6.43 -0.05 -35.34
N ASN A 411 -5.23 -0.50 -35.74
CA ASN A 411 -5.06 -1.73 -36.53
C ASN A 411 -5.27 -3.04 -35.72
N GLN A 412 -5.90 -4.03 -36.36
CA GLN A 412 -5.73 -5.46 -36.09
C GLN A 412 -5.56 -6.22 -37.41
N ALA A 413 -4.51 -7.04 -37.51
CA ALA A 413 -4.58 -8.16 -38.44
C ALA A 413 -5.39 -9.31 -37.83
N SER A 414 -6.10 -10.04 -38.68
CA SER A 414 -6.84 -11.24 -38.29
C SER A 414 -5.90 -12.46 -38.13
N GLY A 415 -6.40 -13.56 -37.57
CA GLY A 415 -5.66 -14.82 -37.48
C GLY A 415 -5.30 -15.46 -38.84
N THR A 416 -5.75 -14.90 -39.97
CA THR A 416 -5.34 -15.29 -41.33
C THR A 416 -4.39 -14.28 -41.99
N TYR A 417 -4.00 -13.20 -41.31
CA TYR A 417 -3.16 -12.12 -41.84
C TYR A 417 -2.03 -11.75 -40.86
N VAL A 418 -1.07 -10.93 -41.30
CA VAL A 418 0.13 -10.57 -40.51
C VAL A 418 -0.15 -9.34 -39.64
N ASP A 419 -0.05 -9.46 -38.30
CA ASP A 419 -0.15 -8.33 -37.36
C ASP A 419 1.18 -7.56 -37.36
N ASP A 420 1.35 -6.70 -38.35
CA ASP A 420 2.57 -5.93 -38.59
C ASP A 420 2.55 -4.53 -37.93
N VAL A 421 1.57 -4.24 -37.07
CA VAL A 421 1.49 -2.94 -36.38
C VAL A 421 2.80 -2.67 -35.64
N ARG A 422 3.36 -1.49 -35.86
CA ARG A 422 4.67 -1.12 -35.30
C ARG A 422 4.67 -1.11 -33.78
N ILE A 423 5.77 -1.57 -33.19
CA ILE A 423 5.96 -1.58 -31.73
C ILE A 423 6.03 -0.15 -31.18
N ASP A 424 6.74 0.77 -31.84
CA ASP A 424 6.82 2.18 -31.43
C ASP A 424 5.49 2.94 -31.46
N TYR A 425 4.48 2.44 -32.19
CA TYR A 425 3.12 2.99 -32.20
C TYR A 425 2.29 2.61 -30.98
N SER A 426 2.77 1.67 -30.16
CA SER A 426 2.29 1.51 -28.78
C SER A 426 2.89 2.60 -27.90
N PRO A 427 2.10 3.24 -27.02
CA PRO A 427 2.64 4.19 -26.05
C PRO A 427 3.54 3.50 -25.02
N PHE A 428 3.46 2.17 -24.89
CA PHE A 428 4.31 1.34 -24.04
C PHE A 428 5.46 0.65 -24.79
N GLY A 429 5.64 0.95 -26.08
CA GLY A 429 6.63 0.30 -26.96
C GLY A 429 8.07 0.76 -26.76
N VAL A 430 9.03 -0.12 -27.04
CA VAL A 430 10.44 0.24 -27.27
C VAL A 430 10.59 0.97 -28.61
N ARG A 431 11.63 1.80 -28.76
CA ARG A 431 11.90 2.60 -29.98
C ARG A 431 12.33 1.72 -31.16
N THR A 432 11.38 1.09 -31.82
CA THR A 432 11.61 0.27 -33.02
C THR A 432 10.40 0.29 -33.95
N ASN A 433 10.65 0.44 -35.25
CA ASN A 433 9.65 0.41 -36.31
C ASN A 433 9.31 -1.02 -36.77
N LEU A 434 9.82 -2.05 -36.09
CA LEU A 434 9.44 -3.44 -36.35
C LEU A 434 7.93 -3.63 -36.13
N GLY A 435 7.28 -4.31 -37.06
CA GLY A 435 5.92 -4.82 -36.87
C GLY A 435 5.88 -5.93 -35.82
N LYS A 436 4.77 -6.02 -35.08
CA LYS A 436 4.59 -6.96 -33.97
C LYS A 436 4.96 -8.41 -34.33
N ASN A 437 4.44 -8.97 -35.42
CA ASN A 437 4.75 -10.36 -35.80
C ASN A 437 6.25 -10.58 -36.02
N THR A 438 6.96 -9.60 -36.60
CA THR A 438 8.43 -9.66 -36.78
C THR A 438 9.17 -9.55 -35.43
N PHE A 439 8.70 -8.69 -34.54
CA PHE A 439 9.23 -8.57 -33.17
C PHE A 439 9.04 -9.87 -32.37
N GLU A 440 7.87 -10.51 -32.48
CA GLU A 440 7.56 -11.77 -31.81
C GLU A 440 8.34 -12.94 -32.41
N ALA A 441 8.45 -13.04 -33.74
CA ALA A 441 9.21 -14.08 -34.46
C ALA A 441 10.71 -14.04 -34.17
N ASN A 442 11.28 -12.84 -33.96
CA ASN A 442 12.67 -12.67 -33.51
C ASN A 442 12.88 -13.01 -32.01
N GLY A 443 11.83 -13.40 -31.29
CA GLY A 443 11.88 -13.69 -29.85
C GLY A 443 12.03 -12.46 -28.95
N TYR A 444 11.92 -11.24 -29.48
CA TYR A 444 12.09 -10.00 -28.71
C TYR A 444 10.98 -9.74 -27.68
N HIS A 445 9.90 -10.51 -27.71
CA HIS A 445 8.90 -10.52 -26.63
C HIS A 445 9.38 -11.29 -25.38
N ILE A 446 10.47 -12.07 -25.47
CA ILE A 446 11.05 -12.85 -24.37
C ILE A 446 12.24 -12.06 -23.79
N ILE A 447 12.13 -11.63 -22.54
CA ILE A 447 13.23 -10.98 -21.83
C ILE A 447 14.25 -12.04 -21.44
N LYS A 448 15.47 -11.97 -21.97
CA LYS A 448 16.55 -12.91 -21.65
C LYS A 448 17.10 -12.71 -20.22
N PRO A 449 17.75 -13.72 -19.61
CA PRO A 449 18.31 -13.63 -18.26
C PRO A 449 19.41 -12.56 -18.12
N ASN A 450 20.07 -12.18 -19.21
CA ASN A 450 21.07 -11.12 -19.27
C ASN A 450 21.06 -10.48 -20.68
N ASP A 451 21.86 -9.42 -20.88
CA ASP A 451 21.88 -8.64 -22.12
C ASP A 451 22.67 -9.30 -23.30
N ALA A 452 23.13 -10.56 -23.16
CA ALA A 452 23.83 -11.24 -24.24
C ALA A 452 22.89 -11.54 -25.43
N ASN A 453 23.27 -11.09 -26.62
CA ASN A 453 22.47 -11.22 -27.84
C ASN A 453 21.04 -10.65 -27.67
N VAL A 454 20.91 -9.55 -26.93
CA VAL A 454 19.69 -8.74 -26.78
C VAL A 454 19.84 -7.49 -27.66
N PRO A 455 18.82 -7.06 -28.43
CA PRO A 455 18.92 -5.84 -29.23
C PRO A 455 19.06 -4.59 -28.32
N VAL A 456 19.79 -3.58 -28.78
CA VAL A 456 20.14 -2.38 -27.98
C VAL A 456 18.91 -1.68 -27.39
N PHE A 457 17.77 -1.66 -28.08
CA PHE A 457 16.53 -1.06 -27.57
C PHE A 457 15.86 -1.86 -26.42
N MET A 458 16.40 -3.03 -26.04
CA MET A 458 15.94 -3.90 -24.95
C MET A 458 16.99 -4.15 -23.85
N THR A 459 18.25 -3.74 -24.02
CA THR A 459 19.26 -3.91 -22.97
C THR A 459 18.86 -3.13 -21.73
N GLY A 460 19.23 -3.61 -20.53
CA GLY A 460 18.92 -2.93 -19.28
C GLY A 460 17.49 -3.13 -18.75
N PHE A 461 16.65 -3.95 -19.39
CA PHE A 461 15.38 -4.41 -18.80
C PHE A 461 15.65 -5.16 -17.49
N LYS A 462 14.94 -4.79 -16.41
CA LYS A 462 15.00 -5.52 -15.13
C LYS A 462 13.64 -6.11 -14.78
N VAL A 463 13.66 -7.38 -14.40
CA VAL A 463 12.49 -8.14 -13.96
C VAL A 463 12.64 -8.45 -12.49
N TYR A 464 11.63 -8.16 -11.69
CA TYR A 464 11.50 -8.65 -10.32
C TYR A 464 10.57 -9.86 -10.36
N PRO A 465 11.09 -11.10 -10.24
CA PRO A 465 10.29 -12.30 -10.47
C PRO A 465 9.03 -12.35 -9.59
N ASN A 466 7.88 -12.55 -10.21
CA ASN A 466 6.52 -12.50 -9.65
C ASN A 466 6.05 -11.13 -9.11
N ILE A 467 6.84 -10.06 -9.22
CA ILE A 467 6.52 -8.76 -8.61
C ILE A 467 6.23 -7.69 -9.66
N GLY A 468 6.99 -7.67 -10.75
CA GLY A 468 6.87 -6.67 -11.82
C GLY A 468 8.17 -6.44 -12.57
N PHE A 469 8.26 -5.28 -13.22
CA PHE A 469 9.39 -4.87 -14.06
C PHE A 469 9.87 -3.48 -13.68
N ASP A 470 11.13 -3.21 -13.95
CA ASP A 470 11.75 -1.89 -13.93
C ASP A 470 12.43 -1.66 -15.28
N LEU A 471 11.89 -0.69 -16.03
CA LEU A 471 12.33 -0.30 -17.36
C LEU A 471 12.92 1.12 -17.34
N SER A 472 13.40 1.58 -16.17
CA SER A 472 14.01 2.92 -15.98
C SER A 472 15.33 3.13 -16.74
N ASN A 473 15.89 2.09 -17.36
CA ASN A 473 17.07 2.15 -18.22
C ASN A 473 16.96 1.27 -19.48
N ALA A 474 15.74 1.05 -19.97
CA ALA A 474 15.46 0.27 -21.18
C ALA A 474 16.09 0.91 -22.44
N GLY A 475 17.13 0.27 -22.98
CA GLY A 475 17.91 0.78 -24.10
C GLY A 475 18.50 2.18 -23.85
N GLY A 476 18.87 2.48 -22.61
CA GLY A 476 19.32 3.82 -22.20
C GLY A 476 18.20 4.86 -22.01
N ASN A 477 16.93 4.46 -22.04
CA ASN A 477 15.78 5.32 -21.83
C ASN A 477 15.03 4.94 -20.55
N ASN A 478 14.50 5.93 -19.83
CA ASN A 478 13.63 5.69 -18.68
C ASN A 478 12.19 5.47 -19.15
N MET A 479 11.72 4.23 -19.27
CA MET A 479 10.31 3.93 -19.56
C MET A 479 9.43 3.86 -18.29
N GLY A 480 10.03 3.86 -17.10
CA GLY A 480 9.35 3.76 -15.80
C GLY A 480 9.29 2.34 -15.22
N ILE A 481 8.63 2.21 -14.07
CA ILE A 481 8.46 0.96 -13.32
C ILE A 481 7.04 0.43 -13.56
N PHE A 482 6.92 -0.88 -13.82
CA PHE A 482 5.68 -1.57 -14.16
C PHE A 482 5.42 -2.72 -13.17
N PRO A 483 4.76 -2.46 -12.03
CA PRO A 483 4.40 -3.49 -11.07
C PRO A 483 3.37 -4.46 -11.63
N GLY A 484 3.30 -5.66 -11.05
CA GLY A 484 2.21 -6.60 -11.26
C GLY A 484 0.87 -6.01 -10.80
N THR A 485 -0.13 -6.12 -11.67
CA THR A 485 -1.51 -5.59 -11.54
C THR A 485 -2.55 -6.69 -11.50
N GLY A 486 -2.19 -7.89 -11.98
CA GLY A 486 -3.14 -8.91 -12.39
C GLY A 486 -4.15 -8.41 -13.44
N GLN A 487 -5.21 -9.20 -13.60
CA GLN A 487 -6.41 -8.88 -14.38
C GLN A 487 -7.63 -9.63 -13.82
N LEU A 488 -8.80 -9.33 -14.38
CA LEU A 488 -10.06 -10.07 -14.25
C LEU A 488 -10.60 -10.36 -15.64
N ALA A 489 -10.70 -11.62 -16.06
CA ALA A 489 -11.16 -11.95 -17.40
C ALA A 489 -12.11 -13.16 -17.38
N ILE A 490 -13.29 -13.05 -17.99
CA ILE A 490 -14.35 -14.06 -17.79
C ILE A 490 -13.98 -15.43 -18.37
N ASN A 491 -13.20 -15.44 -19.46
CA ASN A 491 -12.83 -16.66 -20.20
C ASN A 491 -11.57 -17.35 -19.65
N SER A 492 -10.67 -16.62 -18.99
CA SER A 492 -9.46 -17.18 -18.38
C SER A 492 -9.61 -17.19 -16.86
N GLN A 493 -9.36 -18.33 -16.22
CA GLN A 493 -9.56 -18.47 -14.76
C GLN A 493 -11.02 -18.21 -14.33
N ALA A 494 -12.02 -18.36 -15.22
CA ALA A 494 -13.45 -18.18 -14.92
C ALA A 494 -13.82 -16.83 -14.26
N GLY A 495 -13.16 -15.74 -14.68
CA GLY A 495 -13.34 -14.41 -14.09
C GLY A 495 -12.82 -14.29 -12.66
N GLN A 496 -11.87 -15.11 -12.25
CA GLN A 496 -11.16 -14.94 -10.98
C GLN A 496 -10.17 -13.78 -11.06
N TYR A 497 -9.91 -13.14 -9.92
CA TYR A 497 -8.73 -12.28 -9.81
C TYR A 497 -7.50 -13.17 -9.91
N THR A 498 -6.63 -12.82 -10.85
CA THR A 498 -5.36 -13.54 -11.03
C THR A 498 -4.38 -13.23 -9.89
N ASP A 499 -3.27 -13.98 -9.80
CA ASP A 499 -2.26 -13.93 -8.74
C ASP A 499 -1.41 -12.64 -8.67
N GLN A 500 -1.84 -11.55 -9.30
CA GLN A 500 -1.26 -10.20 -9.25
C GLN A 500 0.20 -10.08 -9.72
N HIS A 501 0.81 -11.16 -10.21
CA HIS A 501 2.21 -11.18 -10.63
C HIS A 501 2.46 -10.50 -11.98
N HIS A 502 1.52 -10.60 -12.92
CA HIS A 502 1.65 -10.03 -14.27
C HIS A 502 1.09 -8.60 -14.35
N THR A 503 1.53 -7.85 -15.35
CA THR A 503 1.08 -6.49 -15.64
C THR A 503 0.16 -6.49 -16.86
N GLY A 504 -1.05 -5.95 -16.71
CA GLY A 504 -1.98 -5.67 -17.80
C GLY A 504 -2.40 -4.20 -17.76
N LEU A 505 -2.00 -3.40 -18.75
CA LEU A 505 -2.39 -1.99 -18.86
C LEU A 505 -3.14 -1.70 -20.16
N TRP A 506 -4.29 -1.05 -20.05
CA TRP A 506 -5.07 -0.63 -21.22
C TRP A 506 -4.42 0.49 -22.03
N THR A 507 -4.71 0.49 -23.33
CA THR A 507 -4.70 1.70 -24.16
C THR A 507 -6.13 2.16 -24.46
N ALA A 508 -6.28 3.41 -24.91
CA ALA A 508 -7.54 3.97 -25.38
C ALA A 508 -8.02 3.39 -26.73
N THR A 509 -7.27 2.47 -27.35
CA THR A 509 -7.51 2.04 -28.74
C THR A 509 -8.13 0.65 -28.80
N MET A 510 -9.37 0.56 -29.31
CA MET A 510 -9.91 -0.71 -29.78
C MET A 510 -9.27 -1.12 -31.11
N THR A 511 -9.12 -2.43 -31.31
CA THR A 511 -8.57 -2.99 -32.53
C THR A 511 -9.66 -3.13 -33.60
N ARG A 512 -9.31 -2.89 -34.87
CA ARG A 512 -10.21 -2.95 -36.01
C ARG A 512 -9.64 -3.78 -37.15
N PHE A 513 -10.46 -4.66 -37.70
CA PHE A 513 -10.15 -5.43 -38.91
C PHE A 513 -10.43 -4.62 -40.18
N PHE A 514 -9.80 -5.01 -41.29
CA PHE A 514 -10.06 -4.45 -42.62
C PHE A 514 -11.41 -4.89 -43.21
N ASP A 515 -12.00 -5.96 -42.68
CA ASP A 515 -13.25 -6.56 -43.14
C ASP A 515 -14.42 -6.26 -42.18
N THR A 516 -15.53 -6.98 -42.33
CA THR A 516 -16.73 -6.81 -41.52
C THR A 516 -16.69 -7.56 -40.17
N THR A 517 -15.54 -8.06 -39.73
CA THR A 517 -15.40 -8.78 -38.45
C THR A 517 -15.66 -7.85 -37.25
N PRO A 518 -16.56 -8.23 -36.32
CA PRO A 518 -16.86 -7.45 -35.12
C PRO A 518 -15.64 -7.05 -34.29
N ALA A 519 -15.60 -5.79 -33.85
CA ALA A 519 -14.56 -5.24 -33.01
C ALA A 519 -14.87 -5.54 -31.52
N VAL A 520 -14.06 -6.39 -30.89
CA VAL A 520 -14.34 -6.99 -29.56
C VAL A 520 -13.19 -6.92 -28.55
N VAL A 521 -12.00 -6.48 -28.97
CA VAL A 521 -10.81 -6.35 -28.12
C VAL A 521 -10.17 -4.96 -28.24
N ALA A 522 -9.33 -4.63 -27.27
CA ALA A 522 -8.55 -3.39 -27.27
C ALA A 522 -7.06 -3.69 -27.06
N ARG A 523 -6.19 -2.83 -27.61
CA ARG A 523 -4.74 -2.97 -27.43
C ARG A 523 -4.36 -2.69 -25.97
N ALA A 524 -3.42 -3.47 -25.47
CA ALA A 524 -2.93 -3.41 -24.11
C ALA A 524 -1.43 -3.73 -24.05
N LEU A 525 -0.74 -3.21 -23.03
CA LEU A 525 0.53 -3.77 -22.59
C LEU A 525 0.22 -5.03 -21.76
N PHE A 526 0.88 -6.14 -22.08
CA PHE A 526 0.90 -7.34 -21.25
C PHE A 526 2.33 -7.73 -20.93
N MET A 527 2.63 -7.98 -19.66
CA MET A 527 3.96 -8.40 -19.21
C MET A 527 3.87 -9.50 -18.16
N VAL A 528 4.70 -10.53 -18.25
CA VAL A 528 4.67 -11.70 -17.35
C VAL A 528 6.04 -11.88 -16.72
N PRO A 529 6.19 -11.82 -15.39
CA PRO A 529 7.46 -12.08 -14.69
C PRO A 529 7.47 -13.41 -13.92
N ASP A 530 6.74 -14.44 -14.38
CA ASP A 530 6.41 -15.63 -13.58
C ASP A 530 7.54 -16.68 -13.56
N LYS A 531 8.26 -16.80 -12.45
CA LYS A 531 9.33 -17.81 -12.28
C LYS A 531 8.84 -19.24 -12.12
N TYR A 532 7.55 -19.46 -11.89
CA TYR A 532 6.98 -20.78 -11.64
C TYR A 532 6.55 -21.51 -12.92
N GLN A 533 6.77 -20.93 -14.09
CA GLN A 533 6.57 -21.59 -15.38
C GLN A 533 7.80 -22.42 -15.78
N THR A 534 7.59 -23.45 -16.59
CA THR A 534 8.64 -24.39 -17.04
C THR A 534 9.40 -23.91 -18.28
N ASP A 535 8.95 -22.80 -18.88
CA ASP A 535 9.59 -22.11 -20.00
C ASP A 535 11.09 -21.88 -19.76
N THR A 536 11.87 -21.92 -20.84
CA THR A 536 13.33 -21.68 -20.83
C THR A 536 13.60 -20.43 -21.66
N PRO A 537 13.81 -19.25 -21.04
CA PRO A 537 13.90 -17.97 -21.75
C PRO A 537 15.10 -17.85 -22.70
N ASP A 538 16.17 -18.57 -22.39
CA ASP A 538 17.39 -18.60 -23.19
C ASP A 538 17.89 -20.06 -23.27
N PRO A 539 17.85 -20.70 -24.45
CA PRO A 539 18.38 -22.05 -24.64
C PRO A 539 19.85 -22.22 -24.28
N SER A 540 20.65 -21.15 -24.29
CA SER A 540 22.06 -21.17 -23.87
C SER A 540 22.25 -21.20 -22.35
N ASN A 541 21.20 -20.87 -21.57
CA ASN A 541 21.18 -20.96 -20.11
C ASN A 541 19.97 -21.75 -19.60
N PRO A 542 19.94 -23.08 -19.82
CA PRO A 542 18.79 -23.92 -19.50
C PRO A 542 18.53 -24.06 -17.99
N THR A 543 19.43 -23.57 -17.13
CA THR A 543 19.27 -23.58 -15.66
C THR A 543 18.27 -22.54 -15.17
N VAL A 544 18.05 -21.48 -15.95
CA VAL A 544 17.09 -20.42 -15.63
C VAL A 544 15.74 -20.77 -16.26
N LYS A 545 14.72 -20.93 -15.40
CA LYS A 545 13.33 -21.24 -15.78
C LYS A 545 12.38 -20.12 -15.38
N GLY A 546 11.31 -19.97 -16.15
CA GLY A 546 10.25 -19.00 -15.92
C GLY A 546 9.79 -18.35 -17.22
N ARG A 547 8.62 -17.71 -17.18
CA ARG A 547 8.04 -16.98 -18.31
C ARG A 547 8.23 -15.50 -18.10
N TYR A 548 9.09 -14.91 -18.92
CA TYR A 548 9.51 -13.52 -18.85
C TYR A 548 9.15 -12.80 -20.15
N TRP A 549 7.92 -12.29 -20.22
CA TRP A 549 7.36 -11.72 -21.46
C TRP A 549 7.10 -10.21 -21.36
N TYR A 550 7.30 -9.53 -22.48
CA TYR A 550 6.97 -8.12 -22.71
C TYR A 550 6.24 -7.99 -24.06
N MET A 551 4.96 -7.64 -24.03
CA MET A 551 4.07 -7.57 -25.19
C MET A 551 3.35 -6.21 -25.21
N PRO A 552 3.98 -5.15 -25.76
CA PRO A 552 3.43 -3.78 -25.74
C PRO A 552 2.23 -3.57 -26.68
N THR A 553 1.96 -4.53 -27.56
CA THR A 553 0.89 -4.51 -28.58
C THR A 553 -0.09 -5.68 -28.42
N SER A 554 -0.18 -6.23 -27.21
CA SER A 554 -1.13 -7.30 -26.85
C SER A 554 -2.59 -6.82 -26.99
N SER A 555 -3.54 -7.74 -26.83
CA SER A 555 -4.97 -7.44 -26.91
C SER A 555 -5.76 -8.19 -25.84
N ALA A 556 -6.68 -7.51 -25.16
CA ALA A 556 -7.61 -8.11 -24.20
C ALA A 556 -9.07 -7.73 -24.52
N LYS A 557 -10.04 -8.56 -24.11
CA LYS A 557 -11.46 -8.36 -24.47
C LYS A 557 -12.01 -7.18 -23.68
N THR A 558 -12.85 -6.35 -24.29
CA THR A 558 -13.32 -5.09 -23.64
C THR A 558 -14.06 -5.33 -22.32
N SER A 559 -14.70 -6.49 -22.17
CA SER A 559 -15.42 -6.91 -20.96
C SER A 559 -14.51 -7.49 -19.86
N ASP A 560 -13.24 -7.77 -20.16
CA ASP A 560 -12.23 -8.07 -19.13
C ASP A 560 -11.85 -6.76 -18.40
N ALA A 561 -11.23 -6.84 -17.23
CA ALA A 561 -10.72 -5.68 -16.51
C ALA A 561 -9.21 -5.77 -16.26
N ASN A 562 -8.49 -4.76 -16.73
CA ASN A 562 -7.05 -4.55 -16.58
C ASN A 562 -6.81 -3.18 -15.94
N ALA A 563 -5.59 -2.91 -15.48
CA ALA A 563 -5.24 -1.63 -14.87
C ALA A 563 -5.06 -0.52 -15.92
N CYS A 564 -5.02 0.72 -15.44
CA CYS A 564 -4.82 1.92 -16.25
C CYS A 564 -3.59 2.68 -15.76
N ARG A 565 -2.79 3.25 -16.66
CA ARG A 565 -1.74 4.23 -16.35
C ARG A 565 -1.95 5.46 -17.20
N CYS A 566 -1.95 6.63 -16.57
CA CYS A 566 -2.25 7.88 -17.26
C CYS A 566 -0.98 8.54 -17.83
N VAL A 567 -1.16 9.21 -18.97
CA VAL A 567 -0.20 10.16 -19.57
C VAL A 567 -0.77 11.58 -19.43
N LYS A 568 0.08 12.59 -19.32
CA LYS A 568 -0.31 14.01 -19.27
C LYS A 568 -1.12 14.31 -20.52
N ASP A 569 -2.28 14.96 -20.33
CA ASP A 569 -3.11 15.39 -21.45
C ASP A 569 -2.45 16.61 -22.10
N PRO A 570 -2.04 16.54 -23.39
CA PRO A 570 -1.39 17.66 -24.06
C PRO A 570 -2.37 18.76 -24.49
N LEU A 571 -3.68 18.62 -24.22
CA LEU A 571 -4.73 19.52 -24.75
C LEU A 571 -5.63 20.18 -23.70
N TYR A 572 -5.67 19.72 -22.44
CA TYR A 572 -6.62 20.24 -21.44
C TYR A 572 -6.56 21.75 -21.23
N GLN A 573 -5.37 22.35 -21.21
CA GLN A 573 -5.19 23.80 -21.15
C GLN A 573 -5.45 24.45 -22.52
N VAL A 574 -4.81 23.95 -23.58
CA VAL A 574 -4.82 24.58 -24.92
C VAL A 574 -6.22 24.61 -25.54
N ASN A 575 -7.01 23.56 -25.37
CA ASN A 575 -8.38 23.47 -25.89
C ASN A 575 -9.45 23.94 -24.86
N GLY A 576 -9.03 24.35 -23.66
CA GLY A 576 -9.88 25.02 -22.67
C GLY A 576 -10.86 24.12 -21.93
N TYR A 577 -10.36 23.03 -21.33
CA TYR A 577 -11.12 22.13 -20.45
C TYR A 577 -10.35 21.75 -19.18
N ASP A 578 -9.59 22.70 -18.61
CA ASP A 578 -8.89 22.54 -17.33
C ASP A 578 -9.87 22.69 -16.14
N PHE A 579 -10.00 21.63 -15.34
CA PHE A 579 -10.85 21.57 -14.15
C PHE A 579 -10.01 21.30 -12.89
N ALA A 580 -9.25 22.31 -12.47
CA ALA A 580 -8.43 22.25 -11.26
C ALA A 580 -9.23 21.78 -10.03
N THR A 581 -8.65 20.84 -9.26
CA THR A 581 -9.27 20.32 -8.04
C THR A 581 -9.34 21.41 -6.97
N GLN A 582 -10.53 21.58 -6.38
CA GLN A 582 -10.77 22.56 -5.32
C GLN A 582 -10.62 21.88 -3.97
N TYR A 583 -9.50 22.13 -3.29
CA TYR A 583 -9.28 21.72 -1.90
C TYR A 583 -9.89 22.73 -0.93
N PHE A 584 -10.14 22.29 0.30
CA PHE A 584 -10.61 23.16 1.37
C PHE A 584 -9.92 22.86 2.70
N ASN A 585 -9.84 23.88 3.55
CA ASN A 585 -9.36 23.78 4.92
C ASN A 585 -10.57 23.79 5.86
N ILE A 586 -10.59 22.83 6.79
CA ILE A 586 -11.33 22.94 8.05
C ILE A 586 -10.26 23.04 9.16
N ASN A 587 -10.66 23.26 10.41
CA ASN A 587 -9.78 23.33 11.59
C ASN A 587 -8.61 22.33 11.52
N ALA A 588 -7.38 22.85 11.63
CA ALA A 588 -6.15 22.14 11.30
C ALA A 588 -6.05 20.75 11.96
N GLU A 589 -5.86 19.72 11.12
CA GLU A 589 -5.41 18.42 11.57
C GLU A 589 -4.03 18.49 12.23
N TYR A 590 -3.83 17.67 13.27
CA TYR A 590 -2.53 17.50 13.93
C TYR A 590 -1.98 16.11 13.61
N THR A 591 -0.93 16.05 12.80
CA THR A 591 -0.23 14.80 12.40
C THR A 591 1.18 14.70 12.97
N GLU A 592 1.63 15.71 13.70
CA GLU A 592 2.98 15.83 14.23
C GLU A 592 3.37 14.65 15.13
N GLY A 593 4.60 14.16 14.93
CA GLY A 593 5.15 13.04 15.69
C GLY A 593 4.43 11.69 15.51
N LEU A 594 3.50 11.53 14.56
CA LEU A 594 2.77 10.27 14.33
C LEU A 594 3.72 9.07 14.13
N ASN A 595 4.86 9.31 13.47
CA ASN A 595 5.90 8.32 13.16
C ASN A 595 6.96 8.16 14.27
N ASN A 596 6.86 8.89 15.39
CA ASN A 596 7.81 8.76 16.51
C ASN A 596 7.75 7.33 17.12
N PRO A 597 8.86 6.81 17.67
CA PRO A 597 8.89 5.46 18.21
C PRO A 597 8.00 5.30 19.45
N ASN A 598 7.52 4.07 19.68
CA ASN A 598 6.82 3.70 20.91
C ASN A 598 7.78 3.24 22.03
N THR A 599 9.01 2.85 21.64
CA THR A 599 10.04 2.36 22.57
C THR A 599 11.29 3.23 22.46
N TYR A 600 11.77 3.72 23.60
CA TYR A 600 13.01 4.46 23.72
C TYR A 600 14.03 3.53 24.38
N GLN A 601 14.98 3.04 23.56
CA GLN A 601 16.06 2.20 24.06
C GLN A 601 17.29 3.05 24.37
N VAL A 602 17.90 2.78 25.52
CA VAL A 602 19.19 3.34 25.95
C VAL A 602 20.04 2.23 26.58
N VAL A 603 21.35 2.41 26.56
CA VAL A 603 22.28 1.54 27.29
C VAL A 603 22.51 2.13 28.69
N LYS A 604 22.54 1.28 29.70
CA LYS A 604 22.89 1.60 31.08
C LYS A 604 24.17 2.43 31.15
N SER A 605 24.09 3.62 31.77
CA SER A 605 25.21 4.53 31.99
C SER A 605 25.77 4.42 33.41
N ALA A 606 27.06 4.71 33.58
CA ALA A 606 27.67 4.91 34.90
C ALA A 606 27.32 6.26 35.53
N THR A 607 26.72 7.17 34.76
CA THR A 607 26.21 8.49 35.19
C THR A 607 24.67 8.53 35.09
N LEU A 608 24.05 9.56 35.66
CA LEU A 608 22.63 9.83 35.43
C LEU A 608 22.43 10.21 33.95
N SER A 609 21.38 9.67 33.34
CA SER A 609 21.08 9.88 31.92
C SER A 609 19.59 10.18 31.72
N THR A 610 19.26 10.94 30.69
CA THR A 610 17.89 11.43 30.45
C THR A 610 17.34 10.91 29.12
N VAL A 611 16.07 10.50 29.12
CA VAL A 611 15.29 10.20 27.92
C VAL A 611 14.22 11.28 27.75
N GLU A 612 14.18 11.89 26.57
CA GLU A 612 13.16 12.87 26.18
C GLU A 612 12.14 12.25 25.22
N ILE A 613 10.85 12.44 25.50
CA ILE A 613 9.75 11.85 24.73
C ILE A 613 8.79 12.98 24.29
N PRO A 614 8.75 13.33 22.99
CA PRO A 614 7.78 14.30 22.49
C PRO A 614 6.34 13.82 22.68
N VAL A 615 5.48 14.66 23.27
CA VAL A 615 4.08 14.28 23.53
C VAL A 615 3.20 14.30 22.27
N SER A 616 3.66 14.93 21.19
CA SER A 616 2.92 15.15 19.95
C SER A 616 2.24 13.89 19.40
N LYS A 617 2.92 12.75 19.44
CA LYS A 617 2.36 11.46 19.01
C LYS A 617 1.03 11.10 19.68
N ALA A 618 0.87 11.44 20.97
CA ALA A 618 -0.37 11.16 21.68
C ALA A 618 -1.56 11.90 21.06
N PHE A 619 -1.36 13.19 20.72
CA PHE A 619 -2.39 14.05 20.16
C PHE A 619 -2.68 13.72 18.69
N SER A 620 -1.65 13.39 17.90
CA SER A 620 -1.84 12.99 16.50
C SER A 620 -2.51 11.62 16.37
N VAL A 621 -2.12 10.62 17.15
CA VAL A 621 -2.83 9.32 17.13
C VAL A 621 -4.28 9.46 17.64
N GLN A 622 -4.51 10.19 18.73
CA GLN A 622 -5.86 10.42 19.27
C GLN A 622 -6.79 11.11 18.24
N SER A 623 -6.33 12.18 17.60
CA SER A 623 -7.14 12.94 16.63
C SER A 623 -7.34 12.21 15.30
N GLN A 624 -6.33 11.51 14.77
CA GLN A 624 -6.39 10.92 13.42
C GLN A 624 -6.87 9.47 13.37
N LEU A 625 -6.50 8.66 14.36
CA LEU A 625 -6.70 7.19 14.32
C LEU A 625 -7.68 6.68 15.36
N LEU A 626 -7.86 7.40 16.48
CA LEU A 626 -8.75 7.01 17.58
C LEU A 626 -10.10 7.75 17.57
N ASN A 627 -10.38 8.53 16.53
CA ASN A 627 -11.61 9.31 16.37
C ASN A 627 -11.91 10.26 17.55
N ASN A 628 -10.86 10.87 18.11
CA ASN A 628 -10.94 11.80 19.24
C ASN A 628 -10.36 13.18 18.89
N PRO A 629 -11.00 13.96 17.97
CA PRO A 629 -10.48 15.27 17.57
C PRO A 629 -10.53 16.32 18.70
N SER A 630 -11.39 16.16 19.72
CA SER A 630 -11.46 17.07 20.87
C SER A 630 -10.25 17.00 21.80
N ILE A 631 -9.33 16.04 21.60
CA ILE A 631 -8.01 16.04 22.23
C ILE A 631 -7.19 17.30 21.88
N LEU A 632 -7.52 17.97 20.77
CA LEU A 632 -6.87 19.21 20.31
C LEU A 632 -7.46 20.49 20.92
N ASN A 633 -8.47 20.38 21.79
CA ASN A 633 -8.97 21.50 22.57
C ASN A 633 -7.96 21.92 23.65
N PRO A 634 -7.72 23.22 23.93
CA PRO A 634 -6.76 23.65 24.94
C PRO A 634 -6.99 23.08 26.35
N SER A 635 -8.25 22.80 26.72
CA SER A 635 -8.59 22.14 27.99
C SER A 635 -8.07 20.69 28.12
N SER A 636 -7.69 20.06 27.01
CA SER A 636 -7.08 18.73 26.97
C SER A 636 -5.57 18.75 27.19
N PHE A 637 -4.90 19.91 27.14
CA PHE A 637 -3.44 20.01 27.34
C PHE A 637 -3.01 21.21 28.20
N ASN A 638 -3.90 21.72 29.04
CA ASN A 638 -3.62 22.84 29.94
C ASN A 638 -2.83 22.45 31.21
N ASN A 639 -2.66 21.16 31.52
CA ASN A 639 -1.93 20.69 32.71
C ASN A 639 -1.45 19.24 32.50
N LEU A 640 -0.59 19.01 31.51
CA LEU A 640 -0.04 17.71 31.17
C LEU A 640 0.78 17.13 32.34
N LYS A 641 0.52 15.86 32.65
CA LYS A 641 1.20 15.06 33.68
C LYS A 641 1.72 13.76 33.06
N ALA A 642 2.81 13.25 33.61
CA ALA A 642 3.33 11.94 33.26
C ALA A 642 3.37 11.03 34.50
N ASN A 643 3.19 9.72 34.31
CA ASN A 643 3.33 8.73 35.37
C ASN A 643 4.21 7.56 34.90
N VAL A 644 4.87 6.87 35.83
CA VAL A 644 5.41 5.53 35.58
C VAL A 644 4.28 4.55 35.85
N LEU A 645 3.70 3.96 34.81
CA LEU A 645 2.65 2.96 34.97
C LEU A 645 3.19 1.71 35.69
N TRP A 646 4.33 1.20 35.21
CA TRP A 646 5.04 0.11 35.85
C TRP A 646 6.54 0.10 35.50
N THR A 647 7.35 -0.56 36.34
CA THR A 647 8.77 -0.88 36.08
C THR A 647 9.11 -2.32 36.51
N THR A 648 10.12 -2.95 35.90
CA THR A 648 10.74 -4.19 36.42
C THR A 648 11.77 -3.93 37.51
N ASN A 649 12.21 -2.68 37.69
CA ASN A 649 13.26 -2.29 38.63
C ASN A 649 12.90 -0.93 39.26
N THR A 650 12.64 -0.92 40.58
CA THR A 650 12.29 0.30 41.34
C THR A 650 13.45 1.30 41.42
N GLY A 651 14.69 0.84 41.28
CA GLY A 651 15.86 1.72 41.21
C GLY A 651 16.02 2.44 39.87
N LEU A 652 15.33 2.00 38.79
CA LEU A 652 15.63 2.42 37.42
C LEU A 652 15.41 3.92 37.15
N ILE A 653 14.24 4.42 37.54
CA ILE A 653 13.81 5.80 37.27
C ILE A 653 14.08 6.65 38.51
N ASN A 654 14.78 7.76 38.33
CA ASN A 654 15.06 8.76 39.34
C ASN A 654 13.87 9.74 39.45
N THR A 655 13.52 10.38 38.33
CA THR A 655 12.43 11.36 38.22
C THR A 655 11.73 11.27 36.87
N VAL A 656 10.44 11.61 36.83
CA VAL A 656 9.66 11.87 35.62
C VAL A 656 9.00 13.22 35.72
N THR A 657 9.23 14.10 34.74
CA THR A 657 8.59 15.42 34.65
C THR A 657 8.08 15.68 33.23
N VAL A 658 7.30 16.76 33.05
CA VAL A 658 6.85 17.21 31.74
C VAL A 658 7.36 18.64 31.52
N SER A 659 8.22 18.84 30.52
CA SER A 659 8.59 20.19 30.07
C SER A 659 7.44 20.82 29.30
N ASN A 660 7.21 22.12 29.52
CA ASN A 660 6.06 22.83 28.95
C ASN A 660 4.73 22.07 29.16
N PRO A 661 4.26 21.88 30.42
CA PRO A 661 3.07 21.08 30.70
C PRO A 661 1.75 21.78 30.32
N SER A 662 1.80 23.06 29.94
CA SER A 662 0.60 23.87 29.67
C SER A 662 0.75 24.69 28.38
N PRO A 663 1.00 24.06 27.20
CA PRO A 663 1.11 24.78 25.94
C PRO A 663 -0.17 25.57 25.64
N GLY A 664 -0.02 26.86 25.31
CA GLY A 664 -1.16 27.75 25.01
C GLY A 664 -1.88 27.46 23.68
N SER A 665 -1.37 26.53 22.86
CA SER A 665 -1.91 26.19 21.54
C SER A 665 -1.53 24.76 21.13
N VAL A 666 -2.22 24.22 20.13
CA VAL A 666 -1.88 22.95 19.47
C VAL A 666 -0.46 22.98 18.89
N SER A 667 -0.02 24.10 18.31
CA SER A 667 1.36 24.27 17.84
C SER A 667 2.40 24.23 18.96
N GLY A 668 2.03 24.65 20.18
CA GLY A 668 2.89 24.58 21.37
C GLY A 668 3.20 23.16 21.85
N LEU A 669 2.39 22.15 21.46
CA LEU A 669 2.60 20.73 21.82
C LEU A 669 3.94 20.18 21.32
N LEU A 670 4.52 20.76 20.25
CA LEU A 670 5.85 20.39 19.74
C LEU A 670 6.97 20.61 20.76
N ASN A 671 6.79 21.59 21.67
CA ASN A 671 7.76 21.92 22.71
C ASN A 671 7.52 21.14 24.02
N SER A 672 6.44 20.38 24.11
CA SER A 672 6.08 19.60 25.28
C SER A 672 6.71 18.20 25.21
N LYS A 673 7.48 17.83 26.24
CA LYS A 673 8.19 16.54 26.30
C LYS A 673 8.04 15.94 27.69
N ILE A 674 7.94 14.61 27.77
CA ILE A 674 8.19 13.89 29.02
C ILE A 674 9.70 13.75 29.16
N ILE A 675 10.24 14.12 30.31
CA ILE A 675 11.64 13.99 30.69
C ILE A 675 11.74 12.86 31.72
N VAL A 676 12.43 11.79 31.37
CA VAL A 676 12.66 10.63 32.25
C VAL A 676 14.13 10.58 32.62
N SER A 677 14.45 10.85 33.89
CA SER A 677 15.80 10.73 34.44
C SER A 677 16.03 9.31 34.94
N LEU A 678 17.11 8.68 34.51
CA LEU A 678 17.48 7.29 34.84
C LEU A 678 18.66 7.27 35.82
N ASN A 679 18.58 6.43 36.85
CA ASN A 679 19.64 6.32 37.84
C ASN A 679 20.89 5.61 37.26
N PRO A 680 22.10 6.01 37.72
CA PRO A 680 23.35 5.34 37.38
C PRO A 680 23.30 3.81 37.60
N ASN A 681 23.93 3.09 36.69
CA ASN A 681 24.18 1.65 36.73
C ASN A 681 22.93 0.74 36.78
N GLN A 682 21.74 1.27 36.48
CA GLN A 682 20.50 0.52 36.42
C GLN A 682 20.17 0.05 35.00
N SER A 683 19.52 -1.10 34.91
CA SER A 683 18.91 -1.64 33.69
C SER A 683 17.51 -2.19 34.00
N GLY A 684 16.71 -2.44 32.97
CA GLY A 684 15.33 -2.90 33.11
C GLY A 684 14.37 -2.24 32.13
N ASN A 685 13.08 -2.40 32.41
CA ASN A 685 12.00 -1.89 31.58
C ASN A 685 11.02 -1.07 32.42
N ALA A 686 10.49 0.00 31.85
CA ALA A 686 9.37 0.73 32.42
C ALA A 686 8.39 1.18 31.33
N VAL A 687 7.13 1.38 31.68
CA VAL A 687 6.14 2.02 30.82
C VAL A 687 5.74 3.36 31.43
N VAL A 688 5.87 4.42 30.65
CA VAL A 688 5.53 5.80 31.04
C VAL A 688 4.29 6.25 30.27
N THR A 689 3.35 6.89 30.98
CA THR A 689 2.04 7.31 30.45
C THR A 689 1.87 8.83 30.50
N LEU A 690 1.19 9.40 29.49
CA LEU A 690 0.77 10.80 29.46
C LEU A 690 -0.69 10.96 29.89
N HIS A 691 -0.98 12.01 30.65
CA HIS A 691 -2.29 12.39 31.18
C HIS A 691 -2.45 13.92 31.14
N ASN A 692 -3.66 14.43 31.39
CA ASN A 692 -3.92 15.85 31.65
C ASN A 692 -4.66 16.04 32.99
N GLY A 693 -4.30 17.06 33.75
CA GLY A 693 -4.84 17.36 35.08
C GLY A 693 -4.21 16.51 36.19
N SER A 694 -4.53 15.21 36.21
CA SER A 694 -4.08 14.22 37.21
C SER A 694 -3.47 12.99 36.54
N ILE A 695 -2.50 12.34 37.19
CA ILE A 695 -1.97 11.03 36.78
C ILE A 695 -3.00 9.89 36.89
N THR A 696 -4.11 10.11 37.58
CA THR A 696 -5.23 9.16 37.68
C THR A 696 -6.27 9.31 36.57
N ASN A 697 -6.17 10.37 35.75
CA ASN A 697 -7.07 10.58 34.61
C ASN A 697 -6.72 9.60 33.47
N PRO A 698 -7.60 9.38 32.48
CA PRO A 698 -7.34 8.42 31.41
C PRO A 698 -6.02 8.69 30.66
N VAL A 699 -5.27 7.61 30.39
CA VAL A 699 -4.03 7.66 29.62
C VAL A 699 -4.31 8.16 28.20
N TYR A 700 -3.53 9.14 27.73
CA TYR A 700 -3.58 9.64 26.36
C TYR A 700 -2.71 8.79 25.43
N TRP A 701 -1.52 8.41 25.90
CA TRP A 701 -0.61 7.47 25.25
C TRP A 701 0.42 6.93 26.25
N SER A 702 1.12 5.88 25.86
CA SER A 702 2.17 5.22 26.65
C SER A 702 3.37 4.84 25.80
N TRP A 703 4.56 4.91 26.40
CA TRP A 703 5.84 4.56 25.78
C TRP A 703 6.61 3.60 26.67
N HIS A 704 7.40 2.72 26.05
CA HIS A 704 8.28 1.76 26.72
C HIS A 704 9.69 2.35 26.83
N ILE A 705 10.20 2.48 28.05
CA ILE A 705 11.60 2.78 28.35
C ILE A 705 12.34 1.46 28.49
N TRP A 706 13.34 1.23 27.65
CA TRP A 706 14.11 -0.01 27.61
C TRP A 706 15.58 0.28 27.88
N VAL A 707 16.04 -0.06 29.08
CA VAL A 707 17.43 0.18 29.51
C VAL A 707 18.19 -1.13 29.50
N THR A 708 19.11 -1.29 28.55
CA THR A 708 19.88 -2.53 28.35
C THR A 708 21.23 -2.50 29.07
N ASP A 709 21.73 -3.68 29.47
CA ASP A 709 23.06 -3.84 30.04
C ASP A 709 24.18 -3.69 28.99
N THR A 710 23.84 -3.97 27.73
CA THR A 710 24.74 -3.92 26.57
C THR A 710 24.05 -3.20 25.39
N ALA A 711 24.81 -2.64 24.47
CA ALA A 711 24.25 -2.10 23.22
C ALA A 711 23.55 -3.20 22.41
N ILE A 712 22.48 -2.84 21.68
CA ILE A 712 21.83 -3.76 20.73
C ILE A 712 22.82 -4.10 19.62
N GLY A 713 23.26 -5.36 19.57
CA GLY A 713 23.94 -5.93 18.42
C GLY A 713 22.95 -6.40 17.35
N SER A 714 23.48 -6.82 16.21
CA SER A 714 22.66 -7.35 15.12
C SER A 714 23.26 -8.59 14.46
N TYR A 715 22.38 -9.36 13.82
CA TYR A 715 22.72 -10.53 13.01
C TYR A 715 22.21 -10.34 11.59
N HIS A 716 23.09 -10.48 10.60
CA HIS A 716 22.72 -10.42 9.19
C HIS A 716 22.51 -11.81 8.63
N TYR A 717 21.41 -12.01 7.92
CA TYR A 717 21.11 -13.25 7.22
C TYR A 717 20.55 -12.96 5.82
N THR A 718 20.95 -13.79 4.86
CA THR A 718 20.39 -13.78 3.50
C THR A 718 19.87 -15.17 3.22
N THR A 719 18.60 -15.29 2.82
CA THR A 719 17.92 -16.59 2.67
C THR A 719 18.57 -17.51 1.64
N GLU A 720 19.03 -16.95 0.52
CA GLU A 720 19.71 -17.67 -0.55
C GLU A 720 20.56 -16.73 -1.41
N THR A 721 21.52 -17.27 -2.17
CA THR A 721 22.34 -16.50 -3.13
C THR A 721 21.69 -16.52 -4.52
N PRO A 722 21.44 -15.36 -5.16
CA PRO A 722 20.91 -15.29 -6.53
C PRO A 722 21.79 -15.95 -7.60
N ASN A 723 21.17 -16.35 -8.71
CA ASN A 723 21.90 -16.82 -9.90
C ASN A 723 22.60 -15.65 -10.61
N ALA A 724 23.93 -15.57 -10.48
CA ALA A 724 24.76 -14.51 -11.06
C ALA A 724 24.71 -14.41 -12.60
N SER A 725 24.27 -15.46 -13.32
CA SER A 725 24.11 -15.43 -14.78
C SER A 725 22.80 -14.77 -15.25
N ALA A 726 21.86 -14.53 -14.33
CA ALA A 726 20.54 -13.96 -14.59
C ALA A 726 20.48 -12.47 -14.19
N THR A 727 21.42 -11.65 -14.67
CA THR A 727 21.58 -10.23 -14.28
C THR A 727 20.39 -9.31 -14.61
N ASN A 728 19.46 -9.74 -15.48
CA ASN A 728 18.21 -9.04 -15.77
C ASN A 728 17.05 -9.52 -14.90
N TYR A 729 17.16 -10.67 -14.22
CA TYR A 729 16.16 -11.16 -13.28
C TYR A 729 16.64 -10.90 -11.85
N VAL A 730 16.22 -9.76 -11.30
CA VAL A 730 16.69 -9.25 -10.01
C VAL A 730 16.44 -10.29 -8.92
N ASN A 731 17.51 -10.71 -8.26
CA ASN A 731 17.50 -11.68 -7.17
C ASN A 731 16.87 -13.04 -7.52
N TYR A 732 16.98 -13.49 -8.78
CA TYR A 732 16.46 -14.78 -9.22
C TYR A 732 17.09 -15.96 -8.47
N VAL A 733 16.22 -16.81 -7.90
CA VAL A 733 16.51 -18.16 -7.41
C VAL A 733 15.44 -19.13 -7.93
N PRO A 734 15.74 -20.43 -8.14
CA PRO A 734 14.78 -21.38 -8.71
C PRO A 734 13.57 -21.69 -7.81
N LYS A 735 13.69 -21.48 -6.49
CA LYS A 735 12.63 -21.74 -5.50
C LYS A 735 12.59 -20.62 -4.47
N GLY A 736 11.40 -20.09 -4.20
CA GLY A 736 11.21 -19.06 -3.18
C GLY A 736 11.84 -17.70 -3.51
N ASP A 737 11.93 -16.84 -2.51
CA ASP A 737 12.41 -15.46 -2.61
C ASP A 737 13.71 -15.22 -1.83
N VAL A 738 14.51 -14.25 -2.31
CA VAL A 738 15.71 -13.78 -1.62
C VAL A 738 15.34 -12.61 -0.71
N LEU A 739 15.54 -12.81 0.59
CA LEU A 739 15.44 -11.80 1.64
C LEU A 739 16.82 -11.56 2.23
N LYS A 740 17.16 -10.30 2.49
CA LYS A 740 18.39 -9.92 3.21
C LYS A 740 17.98 -9.14 4.45
N THR A 741 18.10 -9.75 5.62
CA THR A 741 17.55 -9.22 6.88
C THR A 741 18.66 -8.94 7.88
N GLU A 742 18.51 -7.86 8.64
CA GLU A 742 19.32 -7.57 9.82
C GLU A 742 18.39 -7.63 11.05
N PHE A 743 18.59 -8.65 11.89
CA PHE A 743 17.82 -8.87 13.11
C PHE A 743 18.49 -8.20 14.31
N MET A 744 17.71 -7.73 15.28
CA MET A 744 18.24 -7.49 16.63
C MET A 744 18.82 -8.79 17.24
N ASP A 745 19.88 -8.65 18.03
CA ASP A 745 20.45 -9.75 18.81
C ASP A 745 19.55 -10.30 19.93
N ARG A 746 18.50 -9.57 20.32
CA ARG A 746 17.61 -9.88 21.43
C ARG A 746 16.14 -9.55 21.14
N ASN A 747 15.24 -10.12 21.95
CA ASN A 747 13.81 -9.78 21.91
C ASN A 747 13.57 -8.41 22.56
N LEU A 748 12.49 -7.73 22.17
CA LEU A 748 12.09 -6.47 22.79
C LEU A 748 11.95 -6.59 24.31
N GLY A 749 12.55 -5.64 25.03
CA GLY A 749 12.57 -5.59 26.50
C GLY A 749 13.57 -6.53 27.19
N ALA A 750 14.41 -7.26 26.46
CA ALA A 750 15.51 -8.04 27.05
C ALA A 750 16.68 -7.13 27.44
N THR A 751 17.24 -7.23 28.66
CA THR A 751 18.32 -6.31 29.07
C THR A 751 19.68 -6.71 28.50
N ASP A 752 19.95 -8.00 28.30
CA ASP A 752 21.11 -8.53 27.57
C ASP A 752 20.69 -9.51 26.45
N ALA A 753 21.60 -9.84 25.54
CA ALA A 753 21.36 -10.84 24.50
C ALA A 753 21.43 -12.29 25.05
N PHE A 754 20.78 -13.24 24.38
CA PHE A 754 20.92 -14.65 24.75
C PHE A 754 22.36 -15.12 24.45
N PRO A 755 23.11 -15.61 25.46
CA PRO A 755 24.54 -15.82 25.35
C PRO A 755 24.89 -17.01 24.44
N ILE A 756 26.15 -17.04 23.99
CA ILE A 756 26.79 -18.29 23.56
C ILE A 756 27.06 -19.10 24.83
N VAL A 757 26.49 -20.30 24.91
CA VAL A 757 26.60 -21.20 26.06
C VAL A 757 27.61 -22.30 25.75
N ALA A 758 28.67 -22.41 26.56
CA ALA A 758 29.78 -23.34 26.33
C ALA A 758 29.35 -24.82 26.46
N ASN A 759 28.53 -25.15 27.46
CA ASN A 759 27.88 -26.46 27.57
C ASN A 759 26.35 -26.30 27.56
N PRO A 760 25.67 -26.57 26.43
CA PRO A 760 24.21 -26.42 26.30
C PRO A 760 23.35 -27.31 27.22
N LEU A 761 23.95 -28.24 27.96
CA LEU A 761 23.24 -29.10 28.93
C LEU A 761 23.44 -28.66 30.38
N THR A 762 24.54 -27.96 30.67
CA THR A 762 24.88 -27.45 32.00
C THR A 762 25.47 -26.04 31.90
N PRO A 763 24.63 -25.00 31.67
CA PRO A 763 25.07 -23.62 31.71
C PRO A 763 25.70 -23.27 33.07
N THR A 764 26.72 -22.41 33.04
CA THR A 764 27.33 -21.81 34.23
C THR A 764 26.41 -20.77 34.87
N ALA A 765 26.68 -20.39 36.12
CA ALA A 765 25.91 -19.34 36.82
C ALA A 765 25.91 -17.99 36.07
N ALA A 766 27.03 -17.63 35.43
CA ALA A 766 27.13 -16.41 34.62
C ALA A 766 26.30 -16.48 33.33
N GLU A 767 26.28 -17.64 32.66
CA GLU A 767 25.44 -17.86 31.48
C GLU A 767 23.95 -17.85 31.87
N TYR A 768 23.56 -18.47 32.99
CA TYR A 768 22.18 -18.41 33.50
C TYR A 768 21.72 -16.97 33.78
N ALA A 769 22.58 -16.12 34.36
CA ALA A 769 22.26 -14.71 34.57
C ALA A 769 21.97 -13.96 33.26
N LYS A 770 22.71 -14.25 32.19
CA LYS A 770 22.45 -13.70 30.84
C LYS A 770 21.22 -14.30 30.18
N ILE A 771 20.96 -15.60 30.33
CA ILE A 771 19.72 -16.24 29.85
C ILE A 771 18.51 -15.59 30.52
N ARG A 772 18.57 -15.33 31.82
CA ARG A 772 17.54 -14.58 32.57
C ARG A 772 17.33 -13.18 31.99
N ALA A 773 18.40 -12.39 31.82
CA ALA A 773 18.38 -11.06 31.23
C ALA A 773 17.78 -11.04 29.80
N SER A 774 17.97 -12.13 29.05
CA SER A 774 17.51 -12.26 27.66
C SER A 774 15.99 -12.48 27.48
N THR A 775 15.24 -12.75 28.56
CA THR A 775 13.80 -13.14 28.51
C THR A 775 12.92 -12.19 27.67
N GLY A 776 13.07 -10.87 27.84
CA GLY A 776 12.24 -9.89 27.13
C GLY A 776 10.75 -9.91 27.50
N LEU A 777 9.96 -9.14 26.75
CA LEU A 777 8.54 -8.86 27.01
C LEU A 777 7.64 -9.46 25.93
N GLN A 778 6.37 -9.71 26.29
CA GLN A 778 5.34 -10.24 25.39
C GLN A 778 4.47 -9.09 24.85
N TYR A 779 3.92 -9.27 23.66
CA TYR A 779 3.01 -8.34 23.00
C TYR A 779 1.86 -9.14 22.38
N GLN A 780 0.65 -8.58 22.39
CA GLN A 780 -0.46 -9.09 21.58
C GLN A 780 -0.31 -8.57 20.15
N TRP A 781 -0.76 -9.35 19.16
CA TRP A 781 -0.52 -9.01 17.77
C TRP A 781 -1.18 -7.66 17.41
N GLY A 782 -0.40 -6.74 16.85
CA GLY A 782 -0.86 -5.40 16.50
C GLY A 782 -1.01 -4.41 17.67
N ARG A 783 -0.54 -4.73 18.89
CA ARG A 783 -0.41 -3.76 20.01
C ARG A 783 1.02 -3.23 20.15
N LYS A 784 1.16 -2.01 20.64
CA LYS A 784 2.46 -1.40 20.98
C LYS A 784 2.92 -1.67 22.42
N ASP A 785 1.97 -1.99 23.31
CA ASP A 785 2.19 -1.96 24.76
C ASP A 785 2.73 -3.31 25.26
N PRO A 786 3.86 -3.32 26.00
CA PRO A 786 4.44 -4.55 26.49
C PRO A 786 3.68 -5.15 27.68
N ILE A 787 3.57 -6.47 27.67
CA ILE A 787 3.09 -7.32 28.75
C ILE A 787 4.29 -8.06 29.34
N PRO A 788 4.58 -7.93 30.65
CA PRO A 788 5.60 -8.74 31.31
C PRO A 788 5.27 -10.23 31.26
N SER A 789 6.27 -11.10 31.06
CA SER A 789 6.07 -12.55 31.16
C SER A 789 5.83 -13.02 32.59
N PHE A 790 6.26 -12.21 33.58
CA PHE A 790 6.28 -12.51 35.02
C PHE A 790 7.06 -13.78 35.42
N GLN A 791 7.73 -14.45 34.47
CA GLN A 791 8.59 -15.61 34.67
C GLN A 791 9.81 -15.53 33.75
N HIS A 792 10.98 -15.89 34.26
CA HIS A 792 12.24 -15.85 33.50
C HIS A 792 12.46 -17.09 32.61
N ALA A 793 13.25 -16.95 31.54
CA ALA A 793 13.57 -18.05 30.63
C ALA A 793 14.49 -19.14 31.21
N ASP A 794 15.27 -18.85 32.26
CA ASP A 794 16.32 -19.72 32.81
C ASP A 794 15.78 -20.85 33.71
N THR A 795 15.07 -20.50 34.78
CA THR A 795 14.53 -21.45 35.77
C THR A 795 13.01 -21.39 35.85
N ARG A 796 12.35 -20.56 35.03
CA ARG A 796 10.91 -20.26 35.10
C ARG A 796 10.48 -19.63 36.43
N ALA A 797 11.45 -19.18 37.24
CA ALA A 797 11.21 -18.46 38.47
C ALA A 797 10.39 -17.20 38.18
N SER A 798 9.37 -16.99 39.02
CA SER A 798 8.49 -15.84 38.94
C SER A 798 9.20 -14.56 39.37
N TYR A 799 8.87 -13.44 38.74
CA TYR A 799 9.29 -12.12 39.17
C TYR A 799 8.09 -11.17 39.24
N ASN A 800 8.20 -10.15 40.08
CA ASN A 800 7.17 -9.11 40.23
C ASN A 800 7.50 -7.90 39.36
N ILE A 801 6.49 -7.11 39.03
CA ILE A 801 6.69 -5.74 38.55
C ILE A 801 6.21 -4.75 39.61
N PHE A 802 6.52 -3.48 39.43
CA PHE A 802 6.22 -2.43 40.39
C PHE A 802 5.41 -1.33 39.72
N LEU A 803 4.18 -1.10 40.18
CA LEU A 803 3.31 -0.03 39.71
C LEU A 803 3.80 1.30 40.28
N GLY A 804 3.91 2.33 39.45
CA GLY A 804 4.44 3.63 39.87
C GLY A 804 3.36 4.68 40.14
N ASN A 805 3.70 5.60 41.05
CA ASN A 805 2.95 6.80 41.35
C ASN A 805 3.93 7.98 41.43
N VAL A 806 3.92 8.83 40.41
CA VAL A 806 4.78 10.02 40.30
C VAL A 806 4.22 11.16 41.15
N ASN A 807 5.02 11.65 42.09
CA ASN A 807 4.64 12.74 42.98
C ASN A 807 4.90 14.12 42.33
N ALA A 808 4.59 15.22 43.05
CA ALA A 808 4.74 16.58 42.55
C ALA A 808 6.19 17.03 42.24
N ASN A 809 7.21 16.40 42.82
CA ASN A 809 8.63 16.67 42.52
C ASN A 809 9.20 15.75 41.42
N GLY A 810 8.37 14.88 40.84
CA GLY A 810 8.75 13.93 39.80
C GLY A 810 9.29 12.59 40.32
N GLY A 811 9.57 12.46 41.62
CA GLY A 811 9.98 11.20 42.23
C GLY A 811 8.86 10.14 42.20
N VAL A 812 9.24 8.87 42.15
CA VAL A 812 8.30 7.76 41.94
C VAL A 812 8.16 6.90 43.20
N ALA A 813 6.95 6.78 43.73
CA ALA A 813 6.60 5.76 44.72
C ALA A 813 6.13 4.48 44.01
N TYR A 814 6.41 3.31 44.60
CA TYR A 814 6.14 2.02 43.96
C TYR A 814 5.31 1.07 44.84
N THR A 815 4.40 0.33 44.22
CA THR A 815 3.68 -0.80 44.84
C THR A 815 3.90 -2.09 44.03
N THR A 816 4.00 -3.23 44.69
CA THR A 816 4.33 -4.50 44.03
C THR A 816 3.09 -5.12 43.37
N LEU A 817 3.20 -5.47 42.09
CA LEU A 817 2.24 -6.32 41.39
C LEU A 817 2.85 -7.71 41.15
N THR A 818 2.22 -8.73 41.72
CA THR A 818 2.68 -10.12 41.64
C THR A 818 2.10 -10.87 40.45
N LEU A 819 2.78 -11.94 40.03
CA LEU A 819 2.29 -12.90 39.02
C LEU A 819 0.83 -13.34 39.31
N GLY A 820 0.53 -13.68 40.57
CA GLY A 820 -0.81 -14.16 40.95
C GLY A 820 -1.89 -13.08 40.86
N ALA A 821 -1.57 -11.83 41.22
CA ALA A 821 -2.49 -10.71 41.08
C ALA A 821 -2.74 -10.33 39.60
N TYR A 822 -1.73 -10.42 38.74
CA TYR A 822 -1.89 -10.20 37.30
C TYR A 822 -2.67 -11.33 36.62
N ASN A 823 -2.40 -12.59 36.98
CA ASN A 823 -3.03 -13.77 36.38
C ASN A 823 -4.40 -14.14 36.98
N SER A 824 -5.06 -13.21 37.69
CA SER A 824 -6.39 -13.42 38.26
C SER A 824 -7.48 -13.07 37.23
N LEU A 825 -8.31 -14.05 36.84
CA LEU A 825 -9.44 -13.82 35.91
C LEU A 825 -10.52 -12.87 36.47
N PRO A 826 -10.87 -12.90 37.77
CA PRO A 826 -11.71 -11.85 38.39
C PRO A 826 -10.95 -10.54 38.68
N GLY A 827 -9.68 -10.42 38.28
CA GLY A 827 -8.82 -9.27 38.55
C GLY A 827 -8.86 -8.20 37.46
N ASN A 828 -8.07 -7.15 37.66
CA ASN A 828 -8.10 -5.93 36.83
C ASN A 828 -7.25 -6.01 35.55
N TYR A 829 -6.57 -7.13 35.29
CA TYR A 829 -5.52 -7.22 34.26
C TYR A 829 -5.80 -8.19 33.11
N ILE A 830 -6.75 -9.11 33.24
CA ILE A 830 -7.20 -10.00 32.16
C ILE A 830 -8.67 -9.69 31.90
N ILE A 831 -8.95 -8.87 30.89
CA ILE A 831 -10.30 -8.33 30.66
C ILE A 831 -10.90 -8.95 29.39
N PRO A 832 -12.10 -9.57 29.45
CA PRO A 832 -12.81 -10.08 28.28
C PRO A 832 -13.36 -9.01 27.34
N TYR A 833 -13.53 -9.39 26.06
CA TYR A 833 -14.04 -8.53 24.99
C TYR A 833 -15.34 -7.83 25.37
N ASP A 834 -16.38 -8.57 25.76
CA ASP A 834 -17.68 -7.97 26.08
C ASP A 834 -17.61 -7.03 27.30
N THR A 835 -16.62 -7.18 28.17
CA THR A 835 -16.38 -6.26 29.28
C THR A 835 -15.81 -4.93 28.78
N TYR A 836 -14.78 -4.93 27.92
CA TYR A 836 -14.23 -3.68 27.41
C TYR A 836 -15.01 -3.04 26.25
N THR A 837 -15.86 -3.78 25.54
CA THR A 837 -16.70 -3.23 24.46
C THR A 837 -18.06 -2.73 24.91
N ASN A 838 -18.52 -3.03 26.13
CA ASN A 838 -19.83 -2.59 26.61
C ASN A 838 -19.99 -1.07 26.75
N GLY A 839 -21.23 -0.62 26.98
CA GLY A 839 -21.61 0.78 27.10
C GLY A 839 -20.93 1.56 28.23
N SER A 840 -20.35 0.89 29.22
CA SER A 840 -19.59 1.52 30.31
C SER A 840 -18.11 1.74 29.97
N ASN A 841 -17.61 1.13 28.89
CA ASN A 841 -16.19 1.16 28.48
C ASN A 841 -16.03 1.76 27.09
N ALA A 842 -15.68 0.97 26.07
CA ALA A 842 -15.49 1.46 24.70
C ALA A 842 -16.81 1.80 23.97
N ASN A 843 -17.96 1.35 24.50
CA ASN A 843 -19.30 1.58 23.95
C ASN A 843 -19.40 1.25 22.45
N VAL A 844 -19.01 0.03 22.10
CA VAL A 844 -19.09 -0.48 20.71
C VAL A 844 -20.52 -0.92 20.42
N LEU A 845 -21.12 -0.31 19.41
CA LEU A 845 -22.50 -0.57 19.00
C LEU A 845 -22.54 -1.49 17.78
N ALA A 846 -23.62 -2.26 17.64
CA ALA A 846 -23.83 -3.08 16.43
C ALA A 846 -23.85 -2.23 15.15
N THR A 847 -24.42 -1.02 15.24
CA THR A 847 -24.57 -0.01 14.19
C THR A 847 -23.32 0.82 13.88
N ASP A 848 -22.24 0.69 14.66
CA ASP A 848 -20.98 1.37 14.37
C ASP A 848 -20.39 0.91 13.02
N LYS A 849 -19.77 1.82 12.27
CA LYS A 849 -18.94 1.45 11.11
C LYS A 849 -17.71 0.68 11.59
N ILE A 850 -17.11 -0.14 10.73
CA ILE A 850 -15.88 -0.90 11.07
C ILE A 850 -14.76 0.05 11.57
N SER A 851 -14.60 1.22 10.94
CA SER A 851 -13.70 2.29 11.39
C SER A 851 -13.91 2.70 12.85
N ASP A 852 -15.18 2.81 13.26
CA ASP A 852 -15.58 3.36 14.56
C ASP A 852 -15.38 2.29 15.63
N LYS A 853 -15.69 1.02 15.32
CA LYS A 853 -15.40 -0.14 16.19
C LYS A 853 -13.90 -0.27 16.45
N ILE A 854 -13.05 -0.19 15.40
CA ILE A 854 -11.59 -0.18 15.53
C ILE A 854 -11.14 0.98 16.45
N ALA A 855 -11.56 2.21 16.16
CA ALA A 855 -11.16 3.39 16.91
C ALA A 855 -11.55 3.31 18.40
N LYS A 856 -12.75 2.80 18.72
CA LYS A 856 -13.24 2.60 20.09
C LYS A 856 -12.41 1.56 20.85
N VAL A 857 -12.12 0.40 20.26
CA VAL A 857 -11.35 -0.67 20.94
C VAL A 857 -9.86 -0.29 21.06
N LEU A 858 -9.27 0.34 20.04
CA LEU A 858 -7.92 0.91 20.14
C LEU A 858 -7.84 2.00 21.22
N SER A 859 -8.86 2.86 21.35
CA SER A 859 -8.95 3.84 22.43
C SER A 859 -8.95 3.19 23.82
N TYR A 860 -9.63 2.04 23.97
CA TYR A 860 -9.59 1.27 25.22
C TYR A 860 -8.19 0.70 25.48
N SER A 861 -7.54 0.09 24.47
CA SER A 861 -6.17 -0.44 24.59
C SER A 861 -5.18 0.65 25.01
N VAL A 862 -5.29 1.86 24.43
CA VAL A 862 -4.43 3.01 24.74
C VAL A 862 -4.65 3.55 26.15
N LYS A 863 -5.90 3.52 26.64
CA LYS A 863 -6.24 3.88 28.02
C LYS A 863 -5.79 2.82 29.05
N ASN A 864 -5.65 1.56 28.63
CA ASN A 864 -5.37 0.40 29.48
C ASN A 864 -4.15 -0.42 29.01
N PRO A 865 -2.95 0.18 28.91
CA PRO A 865 -1.79 -0.45 28.26
C PRO A 865 -1.27 -1.72 28.95
N LEU A 866 -1.41 -1.88 30.27
CA LEU A 866 -0.98 -3.10 31.00
C LEU A 866 -2.03 -4.24 30.97
N VAL A 867 -3.27 -3.98 30.53
CA VAL A 867 -4.33 -5.00 30.45
C VAL A 867 -4.04 -5.98 29.31
N TYR A 868 -4.13 -7.28 29.60
CA TYR A 868 -4.21 -8.36 28.63
C TYR A 868 -5.66 -8.49 28.14
N MET A 869 -5.91 -8.07 26.91
CA MET A 869 -7.25 -8.03 26.32
C MET A 869 -7.58 -9.38 25.69
N ILE A 870 -8.48 -10.16 26.27
CA ILE A 870 -8.81 -11.52 25.81
C ILE A 870 -10.18 -11.55 25.12
N PRO A 871 -10.44 -12.54 24.25
CA PRO A 871 -11.79 -12.76 23.73
C PRO A 871 -12.71 -13.34 24.82
N SER A 872 -13.99 -12.95 24.81
CA SER A 872 -15.02 -13.64 25.63
C SER A 872 -15.33 -15.05 25.14
N ALA A 873 -15.26 -15.25 23.82
CA ALA A 873 -15.52 -16.52 23.15
C ALA A 873 -14.57 -16.67 21.95
N PHE A 874 -14.11 -17.89 21.69
CA PHE A 874 -13.30 -18.17 20.50
C PHE A 874 -14.14 -18.16 19.23
N ALA A 875 -13.48 -17.82 18.12
CA ALA A 875 -14.06 -17.97 16.79
C ALA A 875 -14.51 -19.44 16.57
N PRO A 876 -15.69 -19.69 15.95
CA PRO A 876 -16.20 -21.04 15.76
C PRO A 876 -15.22 -21.95 15.01
N TYR A 877 -14.98 -23.14 15.58
CA TYR A 877 -14.14 -24.17 14.97
C TYR A 877 -14.80 -24.73 13.70
N ASN A 878 -14.06 -24.75 12.59
CA ASN A 878 -14.54 -25.33 11.33
C ASN A 878 -14.19 -26.82 11.27
N SER A 879 -15.10 -27.68 11.75
CA SER A 879 -14.90 -29.14 11.78
C SER A 879 -14.79 -29.79 10.40
N ALA A 880 -15.37 -29.19 9.36
CA ALA A 880 -15.32 -29.71 7.99
C ALA A 880 -13.98 -29.42 7.31
N VAL A 881 -13.42 -28.23 7.52
CA VAL A 881 -12.08 -27.85 7.03
C VAL A 881 -11.35 -27.06 8.13
N PRO A 882 -10.60 -27.72 9.02
CA PRO A 882 -9.96 -27.08 10.17
C PRO A 882 -9.05 -25.90 9.81
N ASN A 883 -8.37 -25.96 8.66
CA ASN A 883 -7.53 -24.89 8.12
C ASN A 883 -8.30 -23.59 7.80
N TYR A 884 -9.62 -23.65 7.66
CA TYR A 884 -10.52 -22.50 7.46
C TYR A 884 -11.15 -22.01 8.76
N THR A 885 -10.69 -22.48 9.92
CA THR A 885 -11.03 -21.87 11.22
C THR A 885 -10.41 -20.48 11.32
N ASN A 886 -11.21 -19.49 11.75
CA ASN A 886 -10.74 -18.12 11.91
C ASN A 886 -9.91 -17.95 13.18
N GLY A 887 -8.98 -17.00 13.16
CA GLY A 887 -8.36 -16.45 14.35
C GLY A 887 -9.36 -15.59 15.14
N THR A 888 -9.18 -15.53 16.45
CA THR A 888 -9.98 -14.76 17.39
C THR A 888 -9.20 -13.51 17.78
N ASP A 889 -9.60 -12.34 17.30
CA ASP A 889 -8.88 -11.11 17.62
C ASP A 889 -9.23 -10.57 19.02
N TRP A 890 -8.35 -9.74 19.57
CA TRP A 890 -8.68 -8.87 20.71
C TRP A 890 -9.30 -7.54 20.23
N LEU A 891 -9.08 -7.17 18.97
CA LEU A 891 -9.57 -5.91 18.40
C LEU A 891 -11.06 -5.97 18.05
N LEU A 892 -11.52 -7.06 17.42
CA LEU A 892 -12.91 -7.28 17.01
C LEU A 892 -13.25 -8.78 17.02
N ASN A 893 -14.54 -9.09 17.13
CA ASN A 893 -15.10 -10.43 16.86
C ASN A 893 -15.19 -10.78 15.35
N GLU A 894 -14.41 -10.09 14.51
CA GLU A 894 -14.32 -10.30 13.06
C GLU A 894 -12.85 -10.51 12.67
N PRO A 895 -12.52 -11.52 11.86
CA PRO A 895 -11.14 -11.81 11.48
C PRO A 895 -10.59 -10.77 10.50
N ASN A 896 -9.26 -10.63 10.46
CA ASN A 896 -8.51 -9.94 9.41
C ASN A 896 -8.82 -8.44 9.24
N VAL A 897 -9.34 -7.79 10.28
CA VAL A 897 -9.54 -6.33 10.31
C VAL A 897 -8.26 -5.63 10.82
N ALA A 898 -7.91 -4.50 10.21
CA ALA A 898 -6.69 -3.72 10.50
C ALA A 898 -5.43 -4.61 10.48
N ALA A 899 -5.20 -5.30 9.35
CA ALA A 899 -4.04 -6.16 9.11
C ALA A 899 -2.72 -5.37 8.96
N ASP A 900 -2.81 -4.05 8.80
CA ASP A 900 -1.74 -3.06 8.75
C ASP A 900 -1.31 -2.54 10.13
N ARG A 901 -1.85 -3.09 11.24
CA ARG A 901 -1.55 -2.66 12.63
C ARG A 901 -0.05 -2.54 12.94
N TRP A 902 0.83 -3.33 12.31
CA TRP A 902 2.30 -3.22 12.42
C TRP A 902 3.01 -2.90 11.09
N GLY A 903 2.30 -2.32 10.12
CA GLY A 903 2.88 -1.83 8.86
C GLY A 903 3.06 -2.91 7.78
N ARG A 904 2.20 -3.92 7.70
CA ARG A 904 2.25 -4.96 6.65
C ARG A 904 2.31 -4.31 5.25
N GLY A 905 3.37 -4.56 4.49
CA GLY A 905 3.58 -3.99 3.15
C GLY A 905 4.06 -2.52 3.15
N GLY A 906 3.50 -1.70 4.04
CA GLY A 906 3.85 -0.29 4.24
C GLY A 906 5.04 -0.06 5.18
N GLY A 907 5.22 1.20 5.59
CA GLY A 907 6.23 1.60 6.56
C GLY A 907 5.88 1.22 7.99
N LYS A 908 6.79 1.51 8.93
CA LYS A 908 6.58 1.28 10.37
C LYS A 908 5.33 2.02 10.88
N SER A 909 4.31 1.29 11.35
CA SER A 909 3.05 1.88 11.80
C SER A 909 3.18 2.64 13.15
N PRO A 910 2.21 3.51 13.49
CA PRO A 910 2.13 4.14 14.81
C PRO A 910 1.97 3.17 15.98
N PHE A 911 1.58 1.90 15.77
CA PHE A 911 1.41 0.87 16.80
C PHE A 911 2.54 -0.18 16.82
N ASP A 912 3.55 -0.08 15.95
CA ASP A 912 4.74 -0.94 16.00
C ASP A 912 5.55 -0.70 17.29
N PRO A 913 5.84 -1.73 18.11
CA PRO A 913 6.51 -1.59 19.40
C PRO A 913 8.03 -1.40 19.31
N CYS A 914 8.66 -1.53 18.14
CA CYS A 914 10.11 -1.43 18.02
C CYS A 914 10.63 0.01 18.25
N PRO A 915 11.88 0.19 18.69
CA PRO A 915 12.50 1.50 18.81
C PRO A 915 12.80 2.13 17.44
N GLU A 916 13.32 3.36 17.47
CA GLU A 916 13.72 4.13 16.28
C GLU A 916 14.70 3.36 15.38
N GLY A 917 14.47 3.39 14.06
CA GLY A 917 15.30 2.66 13.08
C GLY A 917 15.12 1.13 13.08
N TRP A 918 14.10 0.62 13.77
CA TRP A 918 13.75 -0.80 13.85
C TRP A 918 12.23 -1.00 13.70
N ARG A 919 11.80 -2.14 13.14
CA ARG A 919 10.38 -2.51 12.97
C ARG A 919 10.12 -3.99 13.17
N ILE A 920 8.85 -4.37 13.33
CA ILE A 920 8.43 -5.77 13.25
C ILE A 920 8.68 -6.28 11.81
N PRO A 921 9.27 -7.48 11.63
CA PRO A 921 9.58 -8.03 10.32
C PRO A 921 8.34 -8.30 9.47
N ASP A 922 8.44 -7.93 8.19
CA ASP A 922 7.45 -8.18 7.15
C ASP A 922 7.86 -9.36 6.25
N LEU A 923 6.91 -9.85 5.43
CA LEU A 923 7.02 -11.06 4.60
C LEU A 923 6.84 -10.74 3.10
N THR A 924 7.35 -11.57 2.20
CA THR A 924 7.04 -11.43 0.74
C THR A 924 5.71 -12.08 0.36
N GLY A 925 5.15 -12.93 1.22
CA GLY A 925 3.84 -13.55 1.00
C GLY A 925 3.23 -14.05 2.30
N VAL A 926 1.89 -14.11 2.31
CA VAL A 926 1.08 -14.44 3.51
C VAL A 926 0.19 -15.66 3.32
N ALA A 927 0.41 -16.44 2.26
CA ALA A 927 -0.34 -17.65 1.95
C ALA A 927 0.60 -18.85 1.73
N ILE A 928 0.25 -20.00 2.30
CA ILE A 928 0.91 -21.27 1.99
C ILE A 928 0.29 -21.85 0.73
N ILE A 929 1.06 -21.82 -0.36
CA ILE A 929 0.68 -22.40 -1.65
C ILE A 929 1.64 -23.55 -1.96
N SER A 930 1.10 -24.72 -2.27
CA SER A 930 1.87 -25.95 -2.49
C SER A 930 3.01 -25.75 -3.49
N ASN A 931 4.23 -26.05 -3.07
CA ASN A 931 5.47 -25.95 -3.86
C ASN A 931 5.88 -24.51 -4.22
N ARG A 932 5.23 -23.51 -3.62
CA ARG A 932 5.59 -22.07 -3.64
C ARG A 932 5.86 -21.53 -2.22
N ASP A 933 5.90 -22.42 -1.23
CA ASP A 933 6.06 -22.17 0.20
C ASP A 933 7.55 -22.14 0.64
N PHE A 934 8.38 -21.41 -0.11
CA PHE A 934 9.82 -21.26 0.12
C PHE A 934 10.20 -19.76 0.13
N GLY A 935 11.20 -19.36 0.91
CA GLY A 935 11.77 -18.00 0.90
C GLY A 935 10.90 -16.86 1.45
N ILE A 936 9.59 -17.06 1.64
CA ILE A 936 8.65 -15.99 2.02
C ILE A 936 8.81 -15.43 3.45
N SER A 937 9.69 -16.03 4.26
CA SER A 937 9.96 -15.65 5.65
C SER A 937 11.43 -15.27 5.84
N PRO A 938 11.74 -14.19 6.59
CA PRO A 938 13.11 -13.83 6.97
C PRO A 938 13.91 -14.96 7.64
N TRP A 939 13.24 -15.96 8.22
CA TRP A 939 13.83 -17.13 8.86
C TRP A 939 13.79 -18.40 8.00
N TYR A 940 13.46 -18.28 6.71
CA TYR A 940 13.56 -19.41 5.80
C TYR A 940 15.01 -19.87 5.67
N LYS A 941 15.23 -21.18 5.72
CA LYS A 941 16.50 -21.81 5.31
C LYS A 941 16.31 -22.50 3.95
N LYS A 942 17.31 -22.36 3.08
CA LYS A 942 17.34 -22.93 1.73
C LYS A 942 16.79 -24.38 1.69
N ASP A 943 15.95 -24.63 0.69
CA ASP A 943 15.24 -25.88 0.40
C ASP A 943 14.29 -26.42 1.51
N LYS A 944 14.00 -25.66 2.58
CA LYS A 944 13.02 -26.04 3.63
C LYS A 944 11.68 -25.34 3.46
N LYS A 945 10.57 -26.09 3.41
CA LYS A 945 9.21 -25.52 3.32
C LYS A 945 8.87 -24.70 4.56
N VAL A 946 8.50 -23.43 4.43
CA VAL A 946 8.43 -22.50 5.58
C VAL A 946 7.45 -22.92 6.68
N ALA A 947 6.34 -23.57 6.30
CA ALA A 947 5.28 -24.03 7.21
C ALA A 947 5.48 -25.47 7.73
N THR A 948 6.57 -26.13 7.38
CA THR A 948 6.90 -27.47 7.89
C THR A 948 7.78 -27.38 9.13
N ALA A 949 7.49 -28.20 10.14
CA ALA A 949 8.30 -28.29 11.35
C ALA A 949 9.55 -29.17 11.11
N TYR A 950 10.73 -28.57 11.21
CA TYR A 950 12.02 -29.24 11.00
C TYR A 950 12.89 -29.23 12.27
N SER A 951 13.87 -30.12 12.36
CA SER A 951 14.79 -30.22 13.50
C SER A 951 15.66 -28.96 13.61
N VAL A 952 15.70 -28.34 14.79
CA VAL A 952 16.57 -27.17 15.03
C VAL A 952 18.03 -27.54 14.77
N ILE A 953 18.44 -28.75 15.18
CA ILE A 953 19.83 -29.22 15.04
C ILE A 953 20.11 -29.65 13.59
N ASN A 954 19.36 -30.61 13.07
CA ASN A 954 19.73 -31.28 11.82
C ASN A 954 19.41 -30.44 10.58
N ASP A 955 18.32 -29.65 10.62
CA ASP A 955 17.89 -28.86 9.47
C ASP A 955 18.39 -27.42 9.56
N TYR A 956 18.28 -26.79 10.73
CA TYR A 956 18.63 -25.38 10.92
C TYR A 956 20.06 -25.10 11.42
N ALA A 957 20.85 -26.11 11.79
CA ALA A 957 22.19 -25.96 12.37
C ALA A 957 22.20 -25.13 13.68
N GLY A 958 21.09 -25.14 14.41
CA GLY A 958 20.95 -24.53 15.72
C GLY A 958 21.24 -25.49 16.87
N VAL A 959 21.53 -24.95 18.05
CA VAL A 959 21.84 -25.72 19.26
C VAL A 959 20.79 -25.43 20.33
N ARG A 960 20.13 -26.49 20.82
CA ARG A 960 19.16 -26.40 21.92
C ARG A 960 19.89 -26.29 23.26
N VAL A 961 19.59 -25.24 24.02
CA VAL A 961 20.07 -25.07 25.41
C VAL A 961 19.01 -25.56 26.39
N ARG A 962 19.44 -26.33 27.39
CA ARG A 962 18.61 -26.89 28.46
C ARG A 962 19.13 -26.48 29.83
N ASN A 963 18.25 -26.49 30.82
CA ASN A 963 18.66 -26.43 32.23
C ASN A 963 18.82 -27.84 32.83
N THR A 964 19.21 -27.89 34.11
CA THR A 964 19.48 -29.12 34.87
C THR A 964 18.30 -30.09 34.95
N THR A 965 17.06 -29.62 34.79
CA THR A 965 15.84 -30.46 34.76
C THR A 965 15.43 -30.90 33.36
N THR A 966 16.37 -30.85 32.39
CA THR A 966 16.22 -31.21 30.97
C THR A 966 15.28 -30.32 30.15
N THR A 967 14.71 -29.26 30.74
CA THR A 967 13.78 -28.37 30.04
C THR A 967 14.52 -27.42 29.12
N THR A 968 13.95 -27.16 27.94
CA THR A 968 14.49 -26.21 26.96
C THR A 968 14.36 -24.77 27.48
N ILE A 969 15.47 -24.03 27.52
CA ILE A 969 15.55 -22.63 27.99
C ILE A 969 15.93 -21.64 26.90
N GLY A 970 16.35 -22.13 25.72
CA GLY A 970 16.60 -21.31 24.55
C GLY A 970 17.33 -22.06 23.43
N TYR A 971 17.70 -21.32 22.40
CA TYR A 971 18.33 -21.81 21.17
C TYR A 971 19.44 -20.86 20.72
N MET A 972 20.55 -21.44 20.28
CA MET A 972 21.65 -20.71 19.66
C MET A 972 21.73 -21.02 18.17
N PHE A 973 22.05 -20.02 17.35
CA PHE A 973 22.20 -20.14 15.90
C PHE A 973 23.55 -19.55 15.49
N ASN A 974 24.60 -20.30 15.81
CA ASN A 974 26.00 -19.86 15.70
C ASN A 974 26.64 -20.21 14.36
N ASP A 975 25.96 -21.00 13.53
CA ASP A 975 26.44 -21.42 12.21
C ASP A 975 26.32 -20.25 11.21
N VAL A 976 27.42 -19.94 10.53
CA VAL A 976 27.50 -18.82 9.58
C VAL A 976 26.56 -18.96 8.37
N SER A 977 26.10 -20.18 8.05
CA SER A 977 25.11 -20.45 7.02
C SER A 977 23.66 -20.13 7.44
N TYR A 978 23.40 -19.92 8.74
CA TYR A 978 22.07 -19.64 9.28
C TYR A 978 22.13 -18.69 10.49
N SER A 979 22.78 -17.54 10.29
CA SER A 979 23.00 -16.50 11.30
C SER A 979 21.75 -15.64 11.60
N VAL A 980 20.70 -16.25 12.17
CA VAL A 980 19.46 -15.54 12.58
C VAL A 980 19.46 -15.01 14.02
N GLY A 981 20.55 -15.23 14.76
CA GLY A 981 20.71 -14.82 16.16
C GLY A 981 20.06 -15.76 17.18
N ASN A 982 20.34 -15.54 18.47
CA ASN A 982 19.97 -16.47 19.54
C ASN A 982 18.63 -16.10 20.22
N TYR A 983 17.87 -17.12 20.65
CA TYR A 983 16.50 -16.96 21.14
C TYR A 983 16.28 -17.58 22.54
N PRO A 984 15.74 -16.82 23.52
CA PRO A 984 15.29 -17.38 24.80
C PRO A 984 14.00 -18.19 24.66
N ASN A 985 13.74 -19.10 25.60
CA ASN A 985 12.40 -19.65 25.82
C ASN A 985 11.65 -18.86 26.90
N SER A 986 11.05 -17.73 26.50
CA SER A 986 10.27 -16.87 27.40
C SER A 986 8.79 -17.26 27.51
N GLY A 987 8.39 -18.32 26.81
CA GLY A 987 7.01 -18.78 26.70
C GLY A 987 6.05 -17.85 25.94
N SER A 988 4.82 -18.32 25.76
CA SER A 988 3.70 -17.61 25.16
C SER A 988 2.46 -17.68 26.06
N ARG A 989 1.72 -16.58 26.20
CA ARG A 989 0.46 -16.50 26.96
C ARG A 989 -0.75 -16.72 26.06
N GLY A 990 -1.76 -17.44 26.55
CA GLY A 990 -3.03 -17.61 25.85
C GLY A 990 -3.05 -18.67 24.74
N PHE A 991 -1.94 -19.38 24.53
CA PHE A 991 -1.75 -20.30 23.41
C PHE A 991 -2.85 -21.37 23.30
N ARG A 992 -3.33 -21.55 22.07
CA ARG A 992 -4.13 -22.69 21.61
C ARG A 992 -3.73 -23.05 20.17
N SER A 993 -4.17 -24.22 19.70
CA SER A 993 -4.19 -24.53 18.26
C SER A 993 -5.51 -24.01 17.67
N VAL A 994 -5.46 -23.01 16.78
CA VAL A 994 -6.67 -22.46 16.12
C VAL A 994 -7.38 -23.52 15.25
N THR A 995 -6.59 -24.33 14.57
CA THR A 995 -7.04 -25.49 13.77
C THR A 995 -7.36 -26.73 14.63
N GLY A 996 -7.25 -26.63 15.96
CA GLY A 996 -7.67 -27.67 16.90
C GLY A 996 -9.00 -27.30 17.55
N ASN A 997 -9.84 -28.31 17.83
CA ASN A 997 -11.06 -28.13 18.62
C ASN A 997 -10.70 -28.00 20.12
N GLN A 998 -10.47 -26.76 20.59
CA GLN A 998 -10.00 -26.45 21.95
C GLN A 998 -10.87 -25.36 22.59
N THR A 999 -11.11 -25.48 23.91
CA THR A 999 -11.87 -24.51 24.70
C THR A 999 -10.96 -23.44 25.33
N ALA A 1000 -11.54 -22.33 25.79
CA ALA A 1000 -10.79 -21.21 26.37
C ALA A 1000 -10.30 -21.45 27.81
N THR A 1001 -10.82 -22.48 28.49
CA THR A 1001 -10.60 -22.73 29.91
C THR A 1001 -9.12 -22.96 30.22
N GLY A 1002 -8.54 -22.13 31.11
CA GLY A 1002 -7.18 -22.29 31.61
C GLY A 1002 -6.05 -21.75 30.72
N THR A 1003 -6.34 -21.18 29.54
CA THR A 1003 -5.28 -20.72 28.61
C THR A 1003 -4.70 -19.34 28.96
N PHE A 1004 -5.48 -18.45 29.58
CA PHE A 1004 -5.12 -17.03 29.75
C PHE A 1004 -4.20 -16.74 30.95
N THR A 1005 -4.25 -17.58 31.99
CA THR A 1005 -3.62 -17.36 33.31
C THR A 1005 -2.23 -17.97 33.46
N VAL A 1006 -1.73 -18.66 32.42
CA VAL A 1006 -0.45 -19.38 32.44
C VAL A 1006 0.44 -18.97 31.27
N ASN A 1007 1.76 -19.10 31.46
CA ASN A 1007 2.74 -18.93 30.39
C ASN A 1007 3.18 -20.30 29.84
N ASN A 1008 2.95 -20.55 28.55
CA ASN A 1008 3.25 -21.81 27.89
C ASN A 1008 4.70 -21.81 27.37
N PHE A 1009 5.58 -22.59 27.99
CA PHE A 1009 6.99 -22.74 27.62
C PHE A 1009 7.27 -23.86 26.59
N GLN A 1010 6.24 -24.55 26.08
CA GLN A 1010 6.42 -25.53 24.99
C GLN A 1010 6.46 -24.84 23.62
N TYR A 1011 5.71 -23.76 23.44
CA TYR A 1011 5.53 -23.10 22.13
C TYR A 1011 5.94 -21.61 22.16
N PRO A 1012 7.20 -21.27 22.53
CA PRO A 1012 7.69 -19.91 22.37
C PRO A 1012 7.85 -19.58 20.88
N GLY A 1013 7.80 -18.29 20.56
CA GLY A 1013 7.94 -17.82 19.19
C GLY A 1013 8.16 -16.32 19.12
N VAL A 1014 8.17 -15.79 17.90
CA VAL A 1014 8.31 -14.35 17.65
C VAL A 1014 7.38 -13.91 16.53
N TRP A 1015 6.64 -12.83 16.75
CA TRP A 1015 5.69 -12.29 15.78
C TRP A 1015 6.31 -11.73 14.50
N THR A 1016 5.53 -11.79 13.43
CA THR A 1016 5.71 -11.00 12.19
C THR A 1016 4.61 -9.95 12.07
N ALA A 1017 4.77 -9.01 11.15
CA ALA A 1017 3.80 -7.95 10.90
C ALA A 1017 2.55 -8.42 10.13
N ALA A 1018 2.40 -9.72 9.83
CA ALA A 1018 1.43 -10.24 8.87
C ALA A 1018 0.34 -11.14 9.47
N LEU A 1019 -0.84 -11.10 8.83
CA LEU A 1019 -1.93 -12.08 8.99
C LEU A 1019 -2.01 -12.98 7.75
N ASN A 1020 -2.44 -14.24 7.92
CA ASN A 1020 -2.67 -15.16 6.81
C ASN A 1020 -3.84 -14.69 5.91
N SER A 1021 -3.69 -14.96 4.62
CA SER A 1021 -4.63 -14.77 3.51
C SER A 1021 -6.04 -15.38 3.73
N ASN A 1022 -6.90 -15.24 2.72
CA ASN A 1022 -8.28 -15.74 2.69
C ASN A 1022 -9.21 -15.18 3.78
N TYR A 1023 -8.86 -14.05 4.39
CA TYR A 1023 -9.67 -13.34 5.39
C TYR A 1023 -9.98 -14.20 6.64
N ILE A 1024 -9.01 -15.03 7.08
CA ILE A 1024 -9.14 -15.87 8.29
C ILE A 1024 -8.53 -15.24 9.55
N GLY A 1025 -7.73 -14.17 9.43
CA GLY A 1025 -7.31 -13.34 10.56
C GLY A 1025 -6.36 -14.01 11.56
N ARG A 1026 -5.57 -14.99 11.11
CA ARG A 1026 -4.59 -15.71 11.93
C ARG A 1026 -3.20 -15.10 11.74
N PRO A 1027 -2.52 -14.57 12.77
CA PRO A 1027 -1.20 -13.96 12.63
C PRO A 1027 -0.11 -14.99 12.38
N ILE A 1028 0.92 -14.56 11.67
CA ILE A 1028 2.08 -15.37 11.31
C ILE A 1028 3.23 -15.10 12.28
N ASN A 1029 3.88 -16.17 12.75
CA ASN A 1029 5.07 -16.12 13.60
C ASN A 1029 6.15 -17.12 13.15
N ILE A 1030 7.34 -16.99 13.72
CA ILE A 1030 8.19 -18.18 13.93
C ILE A 1030 7.76 -18.87 15.22
N LEU A 1031 7.76 -20.20 15.22
CA LEU A 1031 7.41 -21.01 16.38
C LEU A 1031 8.44 -22.11 16.61
N PHE A 1032 8.86 -22.26 17.86
CA PHE A 1032 9.66 -23.40 18.31
C PHE A 1032 8.77 -24.42 19.03
N ASP A 1033 8.97 -25.71 18.76
CA ASP A 1033 8.45 -26.79 19.61
C ASP A 1033 9.55 -27.22 20.57
N ALA A 1034 9.48 -26.64 21.77
CA ALA A 1034 10.46 -26.76 22.83
C ALA A 1034 10.28 -28.02 23.70
N ALA A 1035 9.37 -28.93 23.34
CA ALA A 1035 9.23 -30.23 24.00
C ALA A 1035 10.55 -31.01 23.99
N SER A 1036 10.81 -31.77 25.06
CA SER A 1036 12.06 -32.53 25.23
C SER A 1036 12.31 -33.53 24.09
N SER A 1037 11.25 -34.13 23.56
CA SER A 1037 11.24 -35.12 22.47
C SER A 1037 11.18 -34.52 21.05
N ALA A 1038 10.84 -33.24 20.88
CA ALA A 1038 10.57 -32.66 19.57
C ALA A 1038 11.74 -31.82 19.01
N ASN A 1039 12.08 -30.71 19.67
CA ASN A 1039 13.16 -29.81 19.26
C ASN A 1039 13.04 -29.29 17.82
N ARG A 1040 11.91 -28.64 17.48
CA ARG A 1040 11.59 -28.22 16.11
C ARG A 1040 11.44 -26.70 15.96
N LEU A 1041 11.65 -26.20 14.75
CA LEU A 1041 11.36 -24.82 14.32
C LEU A 1041 10.44 -24.82 13.09
N ILE A 1042 9.47 -23.91 13.09
CA ILE A 1042 8.62 -23.55 11.94
C ILE A 1042 8.90 -22.09 11.62
N ALA A 1043 9.32 -21.79 10.37
CA ALA A 1043 9.70 -20.44 9.93
C ALA A 1043 8.52 -19.57 9.49
N PHE A 1044 7.36 -20.19 9.24
CA PHE A 1044 6.07 -19.55 9.00
C PHE A 1044 5.01 -20.42 9.67
N HIS A 1045 4.67 -20.11 10.91
CA HIS A 1045 3.58 -20.73 11.63
C HIS A 1045 2.41 -19.74 11.68
N ASP A 1046 1.24 -20.19 11.25
CA ASP A 1046 0.06 -19.36 11.06
C ASP A 1046 -1.12 -19.84 11.93
N ASN A 1047 -0.92 -20.81 12.82
CA ASN A 1047 -1.98 -21.45 13.61
C ASN A 1047 -2.10 -20.77 14.99
N ASN A 1048 -2.27 -19.44 14.98
CA ASN A 1048 -2.29 -18.58 16.16
C ASN A 1048 -3.53 -17.67 16.18
N ASP A 1049 -3.86 -17.10 17.34
CA ASP A 1049 -4.81 -15.98 17.45
C ASP A 1049 -4.08 -14.64 17.70
N PRO A 1050 -4.62 -13.51 17.20
CA PRO A 1050 -4.09 -12.17 17.51
C PRO A 1050 -4.01 -11.83 19.01
N TYR A 1051 -4.87 -12.44 19.85
CA TYR A 1051 -4.85 -12.16 21.29
C TYR A 1051 -3.64 -12.75 22.03
N PHE A 1052 -2.89 -13.71 21.46
CA PHE A 1052 -1.78 -14.37 22.17
C PHE A 1052 -0.70 -13.36 22.61
N GLY A 1053 -0.20 -13.50 23.84
CA GLY A 1053 0.97 -12.74 24.31
C GLY A 1053 2.27 -13.46 23.95
N MET A 1054 3.08 -12.89 23.05
CA MET A 1054 4.34 -13.53 22.61
C MET A 1054 5.40 -12.46 22.29
N ASN A 1055 6.69 -12.84 22.28
CA ASN A 1055 7.76 -11.88 22.04
C ASN A 1055 7.73 -11.27 20.64
N CYS A 1056 8.34 -10.09 20.53
CA CYS A 1056 8.69 -9.45 19.28
C CYS A 1056 10.22 -9.34 19.16
N ARG A 1057 10.76 -9.54 17.95
CA ARG A 1057 12.15 -9.23 17.61
C ARG A 1057 12.16 -8.39 16.36
N CYS A 1058 12.80 -7.24 16.46
CA CYS A 1058 12.78 -6.26 15.38
C CYS A 1058 13.84 -6.56 14.33
N VAL A 1059 13.59 -6.05 13.13
CA VAL A 1059 14.57 -5.97 12.04
C VAL A 1059 14.90 -4.52 11.73
N LYS A 1060 16.10 -4.28 11.22
CA LYS A 1060 16.58 -2.93 10.91
C LYS A 1060 15.74 -2.34 9.78
N VAL A 1061 15.25 -1.12 9.97
CA VAL A 1061 14.61 -0.37 8.88
C VAL A 1061 15.70 0.04 7.90
N LYS A 1062 15.46 -0.22 6.61
CA LYS A 1062 16.30 0.26 5.52
C LYS A 1062 15.61 1.43 4.84
N TYR A 1063 16.40 2.33 4.29
CA TYR A 1063 15.91 3.50 3.57
C TYR A 1063 16.51 3.53 2.16
N ASP A 1064 15.85 4.20 1.23
CA ASP A 1064 16.41 4.55 -0.08
C ASP A 1064 17.18 5.88 -0.04
N GLN A 1065 17.73 6.28 -1.18
CA GLN A 1065 18.49 7.53 -1.36
C GLN A 1065 17.69 8.80 -1.04
N ASN A 1066 16.36 8.71 -0.99
CA ASN A 1066 15.45 9.83 -0.69
C ASN A 1066 14.97 9.80 0.78
N GLY A 1067 15.38 8.79 1.57
CA GLY A 1067 14.94 8.59 2.94
C GLY A 1067 13.61 7.84 3.08
N ASN A 1068 13.05 7.28 2.00
CA ASN A 1068 11.83 6.46 2.07
C ASN A 1068 12.16 5.06 2.62
N GLU A 1069 11.25 4.49 3.40
CA GLU A 1069 11.42 3.13 3.92
C GLU A 1069 11.36 2.06 2.80
N GLN A 1070 12.26 1.07 2.87
CA GLN A 1070 12.28 -0.08 1.97
C GLN A 1070 11.52 -1.28 2.55
N GLY A 1071 10.80 -2.00 1.70
CA GLY A 1071 10.14 -3.25 2.03
C GLY A 1071 11.09 -4.44 2.18
N PRO A 1072 10.55 -5.65 2.40
CA PRO A 1072 11.35 -6.85 2.64
C PRO A 1072 12.12 -7.32 1.38
N ILE A 1073 11.61 -7.04 0.18
CA ILE A 1073 12.20 -7.47 -1.10
C ILE A 1073 13.43 -6.59 -1.41
N PRO A 1074 14.64 -7.14 -1.59
CA PRO A 1074 15.81 -6.33 -1.89
C PRO A 1074 15.74 -5.72 -3.30
N ALA A 1075 15.85 -4.39 -3.39
CA ALA A 1075 15.87 -3.64 -4.65
C ALA A 1075 17.12 -3.92 -5.50
N ILE A 1076 18.27 -4.12 -4.84
CA ILE A 1076 19.57 -4.32 -5.49
C ILE A 1076 19.87 -5.83 -5.56
N PRO A 1077 20.49 -6.33 -6.66
CA PRO A 1077 21.01 -7.70 -6.72
C PRO A 1077 21.93 -8.03 -5.54
N VAL A 1078 21.61 -9.08 -4.80
CA VAL A 1078 22.40 -9.56 -3.67
C VAL A 1078 23.59 -10.36 -4.19
N THR A 1079 24.80 -9.93 -3.85
CA THR A 1079 26.05 -10.59 -4.26
C THR A 1079 26.46 -11.70 -3.30
N ALA A 1080 27.08 -12.75 -3.84
CA ALA A 1080 27.72 -13.80 -3.03
C ALA A 1080 28.82 -13.20 -2.14
N GLY A 1081 28.86 -13.58 -0.86
CA GLY A 1081 29.87 -13.12 0.10
C GLY A 1081 29.53 -11.83 0.85
N ALA A 1082 28.36 -11.22 0.66
CA ALA A 1082 27.95 -9.98 1.33
C ALA A 1082 27.62 -10.08 2.84
N SER A 1083 28.18 -11.10 3.53
CA SER A 1083 28.12 -11.32 4.98
C SER A 1083 29.33 -10.75 5.72
N VAL A 1084 30.29 -10.13 5.02
CA VAL A 1084 31.48 -9.53 5.64
C VAL A 1084 31.12 -8.19 6.29
N LYS A 1085 31.34 -8.14 7.60
CA LYS A 1085 31.18 -6.98 8.48
C LYS A 1085 32.02 -5.78 7.99
N ALA A 1086 31.38 -4.69 7.62
CA ALA A 1086 32.04 -3.38 7.66
C ALA A 1086 32.20 -2.99 9.14
N SER A 1087 33.42 -2.79 9.61
CA SER A 1087 33.74 -2.75 11.05
C SER A 1087 33.35 -1.46 11.77
N ASN A 1088 32.99 -0.39 11.05
CA ASN A 1088 32.83 0.95 11.61
C ASN A 1088 31.37 1.41 11.44
N ILE A 1089 30.68 1.61 12.56
CA ILE A 1089 29.35 2.20 12.65
C ILE A 1089 29.53 3.67 13.04
N PHE A 1090 29.10 4.59 12.19
CA PHE A 1090 29.08 6.02 12.52
C PHE A 1090 27.98 6.33 13.54
N SER A 1091 28.26 7.24 14.47
CA SER A 1091 27.35 7.68 15.53
C SER A 1091 26.22 8.57 15.01
N LYS A 1092 25.16 8.74 15.82
CA LYS A 1092 23.99 9.57 15.47
C LYS A 1092 24.36 11.04 15.23
N ASN A 1093 25.41 11.54 15.89
CA ASN A 1093 25.93 12.90 15.69
C ASN A 1093 26.72 13.00 14.37
N GLU A 1094 27.51 11.99 14.01
CA GLU A 1094 28.21 11.95 12.71
C GLU A 1094 27.21 11.89 11.56
N ILE A 1095 26.13 11.12 11.68
CA ILE A 1095 25.04 11.05 10.68
C ILE A 1095 24.29 12.40 10.58
N ALA A 1096 24.02 13.07 11.72
CA ALA A 1096 23.36 14.38 11.74
C ALA A 1096 24.20 15.50 11.10
N GLU A 1097 25.53 15.42 11.18
CA GLU A 1097 26.44 16.32 10.44
C GLU A 1097 26.52 15.96 8.95
N ILE A 1098 26.69 14.68 8.60
CA ILE A 1098 26.81 14.20 7.21
C ILE A 1098 25.58 14.54 6.36
N THR A 1099 24.40 14.68 6.98
CA THR A 1099 23.14 14.94 6.27
C THR A 1099 22.88 16.43 5.99
N LYS A 1100 23.58 17.36 6.65
CA LYS A 1100 23.22 18.80 6.60
C LYS A 1100 23.90 19.60 5.50
N GLU A 1101 25.11 19.25 5.09
CA GLU A 1101 25.84 19.92 4.02
C GLU A 1101 26.65 18.89 3.19
N ASN A 1102 27.30 19.34 2.10
CA ASN A 1102 28.41 18.68 1.39
C ASN A 1102 28.06 17.94 0.07
N LYS A 1103 28.13 18.71 -1.04
CA LYS A 1103 28.42 18.14 -2.38
C LYS A 1103 29.90 17.71 -2.43
N ILE A 1104 30.19 16.47 -2.07
CA ILE A 1104 31.52 15.86 -2.29
C ILE A 1104 31.80 15.85 -3.80
N THR A 1105 32.96 16.37 -4.20
CA THR A 1105 33.40 16.43 -5.61
C THR A 1105 34.80 15.85 -5.76
N LEU A 1106 35.02 15.00 -6.76
CA LEU A 1106 36.31 14.38 -7.07
C LEU A 1106 36.91 15.02 -8.33
N PHE A 1107 38.19 15.37 -8.27
CA PHE A 1107 38.89 16.10 -9.33
C PHE A 1107 40.39 15.77 -9.36
N PRO A 1108 41.13 16.00 -10.46
CA PRO A 1108 40.61 16.30 -11.80
C PRO A 1108 39.82 15.12 -12.36
N ASN A 1109 38.80 15.41 -13.17
CA ASN A 1109 38.04 14.40 -13.91
C ASN A 1109 37.93 14.87 -15.37
N PRO A 1110 38.64 14.25 -16.34
CA PRO A 1110 39.43 13.02 -16.20
C PRO A 1110 40.68 13.13 -15.31
N VAL A 1111 40.96 12.07 -14.55
CA VAL A 1111 42.14 11.91 -13.69
C VAL A 1111 43.28 11.23 -14.44
N LYS A 1112 44.53 11.61 -14.14
CA LYS A 1112 45.72 10.90 -14.63
C LYS A 1112 46.31 10.02 -13.53
N ASP A 1113 47.01 10.60 -12.56
CA ASP A 1113 47.78 9.81 -11.56
C ASP A 1113 47.24 10.01 -10.13
N VAL A 1114 46.89 11.24 -9.76
CA VAL A 1114 46.38 11.57 -8.41
C VAL A 1114 44.94 12.11 -8.49
N LEU A 1115 44.06 11.54 -7.67
CA LEU A 1115 42.68 11.98 -7.49
C LEU A 1115 42.55 12.74 -6.16
N TYR A 1116 41.89 13.90 -6.20
CA TYR A 1116 41.62 14.76 -5.06
C TYR A 1116 40.13 14.72 -4.69
N ILE A 1117 39.85 14.90 -3.40
CA ILE A 1117 38.50 15.09 -2.86
C ILE A 1117 38.33 16.52 -2.38
N LYS A 1118 37.26 17.18 -2.84
CA LYS A 1118 36.78 18.45 -2.30
C LYS A 1118 35.45 18.19 -1.60
N ALA A 1119 35.47 18.36 -0.28
CA ALA A 1119 34.33 18.33 0.61
C ALA A 1119 34.38 19.56 1.51
N THR A 1120 33.27 19.89 2.17
CA THR A 1120 33.13 21.07 3.03
C THR A 1120 33.27 20.75 4.52
N ASP A 1121 33.37 19.46 4.90
CA ASP A 1121 33.77 19.00 6.22
C ASP A 1121 35.24 18.52 6.28
N SER A 1122 35.81 18.46 7.48
CA SER A 1122 37.18 18.06 7.76
C SER A 1122 37.26 16.65 8.36
N LYS A 1123 36.71 15.66 7.64
CA LYS A 1123 36.66 14.25 8.08
C LYS A 1123 37.55 13.35 7.23
N ASP A 1124 37.79 12.14 7.72
CA ASP A 1124 38.48 11.09 6.97
C ASP A 1124 37.58 10.51 5.86
N TYR A 1125 38.09 10.45 4.63
CA TYR A 1125 37.37 9.84 3.49
C TYR A 1125 38.05 8.56 3.02
N HIS A 1126 37.36 7.44 3.21
CA HIS A 1126 37.66 6.16 2.60
C HIS A 1126 36.94 6.01 1.26
N TYR A 1127 37.56 5.29 0.32
CA TYR A 1127 37.00 5.08 -1.01
C TYR A 1127 37.06 3.63 -1.48
N GLN A 1128 36.16 3.29 -2.39
CA GLN A 1128 36.15 2.06 -3.19
C GLN A 1128 35.93 2.44 -4.65
N ILE A 1129 36.80 1.95 -5.54
CA ILE A 1129 36.74 2.17 -6.99
C ILE A 1129 36.27 0.89 -7.66
N TYR A 1130 35.24 0.99 -8.48
CA TYR A 1130 34.66 -0.09 -9.26
C TYR A 1130 34.84 0.17 -10.75
N ASN A 1131 35.14 -0.88 -11.54
CA ASN A 1131 35.15 -0.79 -13.00
C ASN A 1131 33.72 -0.77 -13.57
N ALA A 1132 33.59 -0.55 -14.88
CA ALA A 1132 32.29 -0.51 -15.58
C ALA A 1132 31.48 -1.82 -15.47
N SER A 1133 32.12 -2.95 -15.14
CA SER A 1133 31.48 -4.26 -14.91
C SER A 1133 31.08 -4.48 -13.43
N GLY A 1134 31.24 -3.47 -12.56
CA GLY A 1134 30.88 -3.54 -11.14
C GLY A 1134 31.87 -4.28 -10.25
N GLN A 1135 33.05 -4.66 -10.77
CA GLN A 1135 34.11 -5.28 -9.96
C GLN A 1135 34.91 -4.20 -9.22
N MET A 1136 35.18 -4.39 -7.93
CA MET A 1136 36.06 -3.51 -7.16
C MET A 1136 37.51 -3.70 -7.62
N VAL A 1137 38.18 -2.61 -8.00
CA VAL A 1137 39.55 -2.60 -8.55
C VAL A 1137 40.57 -1.88 -7.68
N LYS A 1138 40.13 -0.98 -6.78
CA LYS A 1138 41.00 -0.31 -5.79
C LYS A 1138 40.16 0.15 -4.60
N SER A 1139 40.76 0.24 -3.41
CA SER A 1139 40.16 0.87 -2.23
C SER A 1139 41.25 1.48 -1.36
N GLY A 1140 40.91 2.46 -0.53
CA GLY A 1140 41.89 3.14 0.31
C GLY A 1140 41.30 4.31 1.10
N LYS A 1141 42.17 5.22 1.54
CA LYS A 1141 41.83 6.49 2.18
C LYS A 1141 42.41 7.65 1.35
N PHE A 1142 41.74 8.80 1.37
CA PHE A 1142 42.33 10.07 0.93
C PHE A 1142 43.22 10.61 2.04
N GLU A 1143 44.54 10.54 1.85
CA GLU A 1143 45.52 11.14 2.75
C GLU A 1143 45.80 12.57 2.29
N ASN A 1144 45.67 13.55 3.20
CA ASN A 1144 45.78 14.98 2.87
C ASN A 1144 44.94 15.38 1.64
N THR A 1145 43.66 14.96 1.61
CA THR A 1145 42.67 15.16 0.52
C THR A 1145 43.03 14.58 -0.85
N GLN A 1146 44.06 13.73 -0.95
CA GLN A 1146 44.47 13.10 -2.22
C GLN A 1146 44.65 11.59 -2.11
N THR A 1147 44.58 10.90 -3.25
CA THR A 1147 44.93 9.47 -3.35
C THR A 1147 45.49 9.12 -4.72
N ASP A 1148 46.43 8.19 -4.76
CA ASP A 1148 47.02 7.68 -5.99
C ASP A 1148 46.07 6.71 -6.71
N VAL A 1149 45.83 6.96 -8.00
CA VAL A 1149 45.04 6.13 -8.91
C VAL A 1149 45.81 5.77 -10.20
N SER A 1150 47.13 6.00 -10.24
CA SER A 1150 48.02 5.65 -11.37
C SER A 1150 47.93 4.18 -11.77
N SER A 1151 47.69 3.29 -10.80
CA SER A 1151 47.52 1.84 -11.00
C SER A 1151 46.22 1.42 -11.73
N LEU A 1152 45.32 2.35 -12.05
CA LEU A 1152 44.14 2.07 -12.87
C LEU A 1152 44.49 2.15 -14.36
N VAL A 1153 43.93 1.24 -15.17
CA VAL A 1153 44.02 1.34 -16.63
C VAL A 1153 43.11 2.46 -17.17
N GLN A 1154 43.36 2.94 -18.38
CA GLN A 1154 42.52 3.97 -19.01
C GLN A 1154 41.06 3.47 -19.11
N GLY A 1155 40.09 4.25 -18.65
CA GLY A 1155 38.69 3.81 -18.60
C GLY A 1155 37.76 4.60 -17.68
N VAL A 1156 36.51 4.14 -17.60
CA VAL A 1156 35.47 4.73 -16.73
C VAL A 1156 35.38 3.93 -15.42
N TYR A 1157 35.37 4.63 -14.30
CA TYR A 1157 35.26 4.05 -12.97
C TYR A 1157 34.19 4.75 -12.13
N LEU A 1158 33.66 4.01 -11.16
CA LEU A 1158 32.70 4.47 -10.16
C LEU A 1158 33.39 4.48 -8.80
N VAL A 1159 33.46 5.65 -8.15
CA VAL A 1159 34.06 5.81 -6.82
C VAL A 1159 32.96 5.99 -5.78
N ARG A 1160 32.93 5.12 -4.78
CA ARG A 1160 32.07 5.21 -3.59
C ARG A 1160 32.88 5.73 -2.41
N ILE A 1161 32.33 6.66 -1.63
CA ILE A 1161 33.01 7.28 -0.47
C ILE A 1161 32.30 6.88 0.84
N ASN A 1162 33.05 6.55 1.89
CA ASN A 1162 32.57 6.30 3.26
C ASN A 1162 31.30 5.40 3.38
N ASN A 1163 31.18 4.37 2.52
CA ASN A 1163 30.00 3.52 2.39
C ASN A 1163 28.66 4.24 2.08
N SER A 1164 28.67 5.52 1.71
CA SER A 1164 27.45 6.23 1.31
C SER A 1164 26.80 5.59 0.06
N GLU A 1165 25.54 5.91 -0.20
CA GLU A 1165 24.87 5.54 -1.44
C GLU A 1165 25.27 6.45 -2.62
N THR A 1166 26.09 7.48 -2.35
CA THR A 1166 26.62 8.42 -3.34
C THR A 1166 27.80 7.79 -4.10
N ILE A 1167 27.66 7.68 -5.43
CA ILE A 1167 28.69 7.14 -6.32
C ILE A 1167 29.11 8.23 -7.29
N VAL A 1168 30.41 8.55 -7.33
CA VAL A 1168 30.99 9.57 -8.21
C VAL A 1168 31.68 8.90 -9.39
N LYS A 1169 31.26 9.23 -10.61
CA LYS A 1169 31.88 8.72 -11.85
C LYS A 1169 33.18 9.48 -12.15
N ILE A 1170 34.30 8.77 -12.30
CA ILE A 1170 35.58 9.32 -12.78
C ILE A 1170 35.99 8.67 -14.11
N MET A 1171 36.77 9.41 -14.91
CA MET A 1171 37.42 8.89 -16.11
C MET A 1171 38.94 8.90 -15.90
N LYS A 1172 39.60 7.75 -16.01
CA LYS A 1172 41.06 7.62 -16.01
C LYS A 1172 41.57 7.86 -17.42
N LYS A 1173 42.49 8.81 -17.57
CA LYS A 1173 43.29 9.05 -18.79
C LYS A 1173 44.47 8.10 -18.87
#